data_AF-M1WI62-F1
#
_entry.id   AF-M1WI62-F1
#
_cell.length_a   1.000
_cell.length_b   1.000
_cell.length_c   1.000
_cell.angle_alpha   90.00
_cell.angle_beta   90.00
_cell.angle_gamma   90.00
#
_symmetry.space_group_name_H-M   'P 1'
#
loop_
_entity.id
_entity.type
_entity.pdbx_description
1 polymer ?
#
loop_
_entity_poly.entity_id
_entity_poly.type
_entity_poly.pdbx_seq_one_letter_code
_entity_poly.pdbx_strand_id
1 'polypeptide(L)'
;MAKDKKKSSDAKKAKKAEKAAKQATKGEKKAKTKAAKIDGSDVEDVDLDELLEEYRRQQEQFHKVTETVCDAPPRPRAASTLMASPTDTNNLLLFGGEYFNGSLAQFYNDLHIYNISRDEWRCVTSPNAPLPRSGHAWTRASNPNHVYLFGGEFSSPKQGTFHHYSDFWRLEPATREWTKIEVKGKDKSPSARSGHRMTYWKQYIILFGGFQDTSNQTKYLADLWIFDTVEYVWHCPTLPQAQLKPDARSSFTLLPCDQGAVLYGGYSRVKATVALKKKAAKGATSSQGQKNVLLPKVHDDCFFLRMALPAADAGPNQLPTIRWERRKKPANAPNPSRAGATMTWHKGRGILFGGVHDVEQSEEGMDSEFFNQLFAWNIERNRFMPLGLRKPRQQKKAVSDQPRVGRRARAQANEDELLRQLAALETGASLDDADGIEIEKKIQEPADDEKLTREMPVTMDPPHVRFNAQLTVQDDVLYIYGGTFEKGDREFTFDDLYAIDLDKLDGCKEIFSRPVEDWIESEDEEDEDDDDDEEEEDDEDEDDEGDEDREHGTASLQTPSRRKKQLQVDKDSSDTSSEAPSTSTEEEDTETTATSVDDGLPHPRPFESRRDFFVRTSNEWQEILMTSLRWKNIQPETLAVKEIKARAFELSEEKWWDSREEITALEEEQEAAGIQEVVSLAERGDASGVGGGARRR
;
A
#
# COMPACT_ATOMS: atom_id res chain seq x y z
N MET A 1 -10.74 56.77 -32.94
CA MET A 1 -10.14 56.33 -31.65
C MET A 1 -10.70 55.03 -31.06
N ALA A 2 -11.54 54.22 -31.74
CA ALA A 2 -12.24 53.09 -31.08
C ALA A 2 -11.96 51.67 -31.65
N LYS A 3 -11.33 51.51 -32.82
CA LYS A 3 -11.14 50.17 -33.43
C LYS A 3 -9.83 49.46 -33.01
N ASP A 4 -8.75 50.20 -32.75
CA ASP A 4 -7.42 49.60 -32.56
C ASP A 4 -7.22 48.90 -31.21
N LYS A 5 -7.88 49.37 -30.13
CA LYS A 5 -7.82 48.70 -28.82
C LYS A 5 -8.36 47.27 -28.84
N LYS A 6 -9.31 46.93 -29.72
CA LYS A 6 -9.89 45.58 -29.78
C LYS A 6 -8.94 44.56 -30.43
N LYS A 7 -8.28 44.91 -31.56
CA LYS A 7 -7.24 44.04 -32.16
C LYS A 7 -6.09 43.72 -31.19
N SER A 8 -5.72 44.67 -30.34
CA SER A 8 -4.67 44.48 -29.32
C SER A 8 -5.08 43.47 -28.23
N SER A 9 -6.34 43.48 -27.78
CA SER A 9 -6.90 42.48 -26.85
C SER A 9 -6.73 41.06 -27.37
N ASP A 10 -7.20 40.83 -28.60
CA ASP A 10 -7.43 39.47 -29.08
C ASP A 10 -6.11 38.80 -29.48
N ALA A 11 -5.15 39.57 -30.02
CA ALA A 11 -3.77 39.13 -30.21
C ALA A 11 -3.06 38.78 -28.87
N LYS A 12 -3.37 39.50 -27.78
CA LYS A 12 -2.80 39.23 -26.44
C LYS A 12 -3.43 38.00 -25.79
N LYS A 13 -4.71 37.72 -26.03
CA LYS A 13 -5.36 36.44 -25.67
C LYS A 13 -4.77 35.27 -26.44
N ALA A 14 -4.62 35.39 -27.77
CA ALA A 14 -4.04 34.34 -28.62
C ALA A 14 -2.64 33.92 -28.14
N LYS A 15 -1.73 34.89 -27.92
CA LYS A 15 -0.39 34.60 -27.37
C LYS A 15 -0.40 33.99 -25.97
N LYS A 16 -1.40 34.28 -25.12
CA LYS A 16 -1.52 33.63 -23.80
C LYS A 16 -1.97 32.16 -23.93
N ALA A 17 -2.93 31.87 -24.83
CA ALA A 17 -3.37 30.51 -25.11
C ALA A 17 -2.25 29.66 -25.75
N GLU A 18 -1.53 30.23 -26.73
CA GLU A 18 -0.39 29.56 -27.36
C GLU A 18 0.73 29.25 -26.36
N LYS A 19 1.03 30.19 -25.44
CA LYS A 19 2.02 29.94 -24.37
C LYS A 19 1.56 28.87 -23.39
N ALA A 20 0.27 28.82 -23.04
CA ALA A 20 -0.29 27.77 -22.19
C ALA A 20 -0.22 26.38 -22.87
N ALA A 21 -0.59 26.28 -24.15
CA ALA A 21 -0.46 25.03 -24.93
C ALA A 21 1.00 24.56 -25.06
N LYS A 22 1.94 25.49 -25.22
CA LYS A 22 3.39 25.22 -25.20
C LYS A 22 3.97 24.91 -23.81
N GLN A 23 3.25 25.19 -22.73
CA GLN A 23 3.58 24.72 -21.38
C GLN A 23 2.98 23.32 -21.13
N ALA A 24 1.71 23.08 -21.50
CA ALA A 24 1.07 21.77 -21.39
C ALA A 24 1.84 20.67 -22.15
N THR A 25 2.12 20.89 -23.44
CA THR A 25 2.90 19.94 -24.27
C THR A 25 4.35 19.76 -23.82
N LYS A 26 4.93 20.73 -23.09
CA LYS A 26 6.24 20.59 -22.43
C LYS A 26 6.14 19.81 -21.11
N GLY A 27 4.99 19.89 -20.43
CA GLY A 27 4.61 19.04 -19.30
C GLY A 27 4.45 17.58 -19.74
N GLU A 28 3.64 17.30 -20.77
CA GLU A 28 3.48 15.95 -21.33
C GLU A 28 4.80 15.34 -21.80
N LYS A 29 5.66 16.13 -22.46
CA LYS A 29 7.00 15.65 -22.82
C LYS A 29 7.87 15.38 -21.59
N LYS A 30 7.84 16.21 -20.55
CA LYS A 30 8.51 15.90 -19.27
C LYS A 30 7.94 14.63 -18.63
N ALA A 31 6.63 14.42 -18.67
CA ALA A 31 5.98 13.22 -18.12
C ALA A 31 6.41 11.96 -18.88
N LYS A 32 6.37 11.97 -20.21
CA LYS A 32 6.88 10.85 -21.02
C LYS A 32 8.38 10.59 -20.82
N THR A 33 9.20 11.63 -20.68
CA THR A 33 10.64 11.47 -20.38
C THR A 33 10.91 11.04 -18.93
N LYS A 34 10.03 11.32 -17.96
CA LYS A 34 10.14 10.78 -16.58
C LYS A 34 9.65 9.32 -16.52
N ALA A 35 8.61 8.96 -17.28
CA ALA A 35 8.16 7.57 -17.44
C ALA A 35 9.26 6.70 -18.08
N ALA A 36 9.82 7.12 -19.21
CA ALA A 36 10.99 6.48 -19.85
C ALA A 36 12.32 6.64 -19.06
N LYS A 37 12.26 7.06 -17.79
CA LYS A 37 13.38 7.03 -16.83
C LYS A 37 13.10 6.17 -15.60
N ILE A 38 11.86 5.70 -15.43
CA ILE A 38 11.47 4.63 -14.48
C ILE A 38 11.71 3.26 -15.13
N ASP A 39 11.68 3.23 -16.47
CA ASP A 39 12.00 2.13 -17.39
C ASP A 39 13.52 1.83 -17.51
N GLY A 40 14.36 2.41 -16.64
CA GLY A 40 15.82 2.25 -16.65
C GLY A 40 16.28 1.56 -15.37
N SER A 41 17.36 0.79 -15.45
CA SER A 41 17.84 -0.18 -14.43
C SER A 41 18.35 0.41 -13.09
N ASP A 42 17.97 1.63 -12.73
CA ASP A 42 18.60 2.47 -11.70
C ASP A 42 17.52 3.09 -10.77
N VAL A 43 16.60 2.26 -10.30
CA VAL A 43 15.38 2.65 -9.53
C VAL A 43 15.48 2.35 -8.03
N GLU A 44 16.67 2.01 -7.53
CA GLU A 44 16.85 1.62 -6.12
C GLU A 44 17.05 2.84 -5.20
N ASP A 45 17.76 3.86 -5.69
CA ASP A 45 18.02 5.13 -4.99
C ASP A 45 16.89 6.18 -5.15
N VAL A 46 15.62 5.75 -5.19
CA VAL A 46 14.47 6.68 -5.20
C VAL A 46 14.16 7.14 -3.78
N ASP A 47 14.56 8.37 -3.45
CA ASP A 47 14.22 9.05 -2.20
C ASP A 47 12.68 9.12 -2.02
N LEU A 48 12.20 8.56 -0.91
CA LEU A 48 10.79 8.55 -0.56
C LEU A 48 10.26 9.94 -0.23
N ASP A 49 11.06 10.80 0.40
CA ASP A 49 10.60 12.11 0.85
C ASP A 49 10.54 13.12 -0.31
N GLU A 50 11.47 13.06 -1.29
CA GLU A 50 11.30 13.79 -2.57
C GLU A 50 10.05 13.32 -3.32
N LEU A 51 9.83 12.00 -3.39
CA LEU A 51 8.68 11.41 -4.09
C LEU A 51 7.35 11.80 -3.42
N LEU A 52 7.29 11.76 -2.09
CA LEU A 52 6.13 12.20 -1.31
C LEU A 52 5.92 13.71 -1.41
N GLU A 53 6.97 14.53 -1.53
CA GLU A 53 6.85 15.97 -1.77
C GLU A 53 6.37 16.31 -3.18
N GLU A 54 6.83 15.59 -4.21
CA GLU A 54 6.29 15.70 -5.56
C GLU A 54 4.78 15.35 -5.58
N TYR A 55 4.33 14.35 -4.81
CA TYR A 55 2.91 14.08 -4.62
C TYR A 55 2.18 15.21 -3.85
N ARG A 56 2.77 15.78 -2.79
CA ARG A 56 2.20 16.97 -2.09
C ARG A 56 1.97 18.12 -3.08
N ARG A 57 3.00 18.47 -3.86
CA ARG A 57 2.97 19.54 -4.87
C ARG A 57 2.04 19.25 -6.05
N GLN A 58 1.70 17.99 -6.32
CA GLN A 58 0.65 17.62 -7.27
C GLN A 58 -0.74 17.83 -6.66
N GLN A 59 -0.93 17.49 -5.38
CA GLN A 59 -2.20 17.69 -4.68
C GLN A 59 -2.61 19.17 -4.58
N GLU A 60 -1.64 20.05 -4.28
CA GLU A 60 -1.82 21.51 -4.19
C GLU A 60 -2.32 22.19 -5.50
N GLN A 61 -2.18 21.52 -6.64
CA GLN A 61 -2.69 22.01 -7.93
C GLN A 61 -4.21 21.88 -8.06
N PHE A 62 -4.87 21.05 -7.22
CA PHE A 62 -6.32 21.03 -7.09
C PHE A 62 -6.76 22.18 -6.17
N HIS A 63 -7.53 23.14 -6.69
CA HIS A 63 -7.94 24.33 -5.92
C HIS A 63 -9.35 24.24 -5.32
N LYS A 64 -10.07 23.14 -5.56
CA LYS A 64 -11.42 22.86 -5.02
C LYS A 64 -11.73 21.37 -5.15
N VAL A 65 -12.74 20.91 -4.43
CA VAL A 65 -13.32 19.59 -4.65
C VAL A 65 -14.06 19.57 -6.00
N THR A 66 -13.88 18.51 -6.78
CA THR A 66 -14.68 18.18 -7.98
C THR A 66 -14.88 16.68 -8.12
N GLU A 67 -16.09 16.27 -8.51
CA GLU A 67 -16.38 14.92 -8.98
C GLU A 67 -16.35 14.87 -10.51
N THR A 68 -15.71 13.85 -11.08
CA THR A 68 -15.79 13.51 -12.51
C THR A 68 -16.26 12.07 -12.68
N VAL A 69 -17.21 11.83 -13.59
CA VAL A 69 -17.61 10.47 -13.98
C VAL A 69 -16.41 9.76 -14.60
N CYS A 70 -16.19 8.50 -14.21
CA CYS A 70 -15.10 7.67 -14.72
C CYS A 70 -15.54 6.94 -16.00
N ASP A 71 -14.71 6.95 -17.04
CA ASP A 71 -14.99 6.22 -18.30
C ASP A 71 -14.93 4.68 -18.11
N ALA A 72 -14.24 4.22 -17.07
CA ALA A 72 -14.16 2.83 -16.65
C ALA A 72 -14.03 2.72 -15.11
N PRO A 73 -14.39 1.58 -14.49
CA PRO A 73 -14.20 1.37 -13.05
C PRO A 73 -12.73 1.42 -12.60
N PRO A 74 -12.48 1.67 -11.29
CA PRO A 74 -11.14 1.84 -10.73
C PRO A 74 -10.22 0.66 -11.02
N ARG A 75 -8.92 0.95 -11.22
CA ARG A 75 -7.87 -0.05 -11.46
C ARG A 75 -7.74 -1.05 -10.29
N PRO A 76 -7.20 -2.27 -10.54
CA PRO A 76 -6.77 -3.24 -9.54
C PRO A 76 -6.09 -2.58 -8.35
N ARG A 77 -6.44 -3.01 -7.13
CA ARG A 77 -5.88 -2.46 -5.89
C ARG A 77 -6.03 -3.39 -4.67
N ALA A 78 -4.91 -3.99 -4.28
CA ALA A 78 -4.74 -4.63 -2.99
C ALA A 78 -4.75 -3.57 -1.87
N ALA A 79 -5.04 -4.01 -0.64
CA ALA A 79 -4.96 -3.22 0.59
C ALA A 79 -5.65 -1.82 0.58
N SER A 80 -6.60 -1.59 -0.34
CA SER A 80 -7.51 -0.45 -0.39
C SER A 80 -8.63 -0.59 0.65
N THR A 81 -9.49 0.43 0.78
CA THR A 81 -10.64 0.39 1.71
C THR A 81 -11.96 0.78 1.04
N LEU A 82 -13.00 -0.05 1.22
CA LEU A 82 -14.38 0.18 0.78
C LEU A 82 -15.31 0.49 1.98
N MET A 83 -16.28 1.39 1.83
CA MET A 83 -17.28 1.73 2.85
C MET A 83 -18.62 2.20 2.26
N ALA A 84 -19.72 1.60 2.73
CA ALA A 84 -21.08 2.14 2.58
C ALA A 84 -21.19 3.55 3.19
N SER A 85 -21.57 4.56 2.40
CA SER A 85 -21.54 5.96 2.84
C SER A 85 -22.45 6.19 4.05
N PRO A 86 -21.94 6.78 5.15
CA PRO A 86 -22.72 6.97 6.37
C PRO A 86 -23.75 8.10 6.28
N THR A 87 -23.82 8.83 5.16
CA THR A 87 -24.79 9.92 4.94
C THR A 87 -25.77 9.65 3.79
N ASP A 88 -25.53 8.64 2.96
CA ASP A 88 -26.26 8.42 1.70
C ASP A 88 -26.24 6.93 1.33
N THR A 89 -27.40 6.28 1.37
CA THR A 89 -27.51 4.83 1.14
C THR A 89 -27.32 4.42 -0.32
N ASN A 90 -27.15 5.37 -1.25
CA ASN A 90 -26.95 5.11 -2.67
C ASN A 90 -25.47 5.11 -3.10
N ASN A 91 -24.54 5.47 -2.22
CA ASN A 91 -23.13 5.67 -2.57
C ASN A 91 -22.18 4.78 -1.74
N LEU A 92 -21.31 4.04 -2.42
CA LEU A 92 -20.15 3.38 -1.80
C LEU A 92 -18.90 4.24 -2.01
N LEU A 93 -18.05 4.30 -0.98
CA LEU A 93 -16.79 5.02 -0.97
C LEU A 93 -15.64 4.00 -1.11
N LEU A 94 -14.71 4.22 -2.02
CA LEU A 94 -13.48 3.44 -2.20
C LEU A 94 -12.29 4.39 -2.15
N PHE A 95 -11.27 4.09 -1.34
CA PHE A 95 -10.10 4.96 -1.19
C PHE A 95 -8.77 4.20 -1.14
N GLY A 96 -7.78 4.75 -1.86
CA GLY A 96 -6.38 4.32 -1.82
C GLY A 96 -6.14 2.87 -2.25
N GLY A 97 -5.10 2.27 -1.69
CA GLY A 97 -4.60 0.93 -2.02
C GLY A 97 -3.30 0.95 -2.82
N GLU A 98 -2.81 -0.24 -3.13
CA GLU A 98 -1.61 -0.47 -3.94
C GLU A 98 -1.90 -1.51 -5.04
N TYR A 99 -1.19 -1.42 -6.16
CA TYR A 99 -1.15 -2.45 -7.21
C TYR A 99 0.31 -2.81 -7.48
N PHE A 100 0.61 -4.10 -7.57
CA PHE A 100 1.92 -4.62 -7.94
C PHE A 100 1.79 -5.43 -9.21
N ASN A 101 2.64 -5.17 -10.20
CA ASN A 101 2.59 -5.82 -11.52
C ASN A 101 3.66 -6.91 -11.73
N GLY A 102 4.46 -7.22 -10.71
CA GLY A 102 5.64 -8.10 -10.79
C GLY A 102 6.97 -7.37 -10.60
N SER A 103 7.06 -6.10 -11.01
CA SER A 103 8.30 -5.31 -10.95
C SER A 103 8.12 -4.00 -10.16
N LEU A 104 6.97 -3.34 -10.31
CA LEU A 104 6.69 -2.01 -9.76
C LEU A 104 5.38 -1.97 -8.98
N ALA A 105 5.43 -1.36 -7.80
CA ALA A 105 4.29 -1.02 -6.96
C ALA A 105 3.78 0.40 -7.25
N GLN A 106 2.49 0.52 -7.56
CA GLN A 106 1.78 1.79 -7.71
C GLN A 106 0.81 2.00 -6.53
N PHE A 107 0.98 3.10 -5.80
CA PHE A 107 0.08 3.50 -4.70
C PHE A 107 -0.95 4.52 -5.18
N TYR A 108 -2.13 4.50 -4.56
CA TYR A 108 -3.24 5.38 -4.91
C TYR A 108 -3.67 6.29 -3.75
N ASN A 109 -4.19 7.48 -4.08
CA ASN A 109 -4.93 8.36 -3.16
C ASN A 109 -6.24 8.91 -3.76
N ASP A 110 -6.74 8.27 -4.81
CA ASP A 110 -8.04 8.59 -5.38
C ASP A 110 -9.18 8.17 -4.43
N LEU A 111 -10.18 9.04 -4.30
CA LEU A 111 -11.45 8.72 -3.66
C LEU A 111 -12.47 8.47 -4.78
N HIS A 112 -12.88 7.21 -4.93
CA HIS A 112 -13.92 6.82 -5.87
C HIS A 112 -15.26 6.66 -5.16
N ILE A 113 -16.33 7.11 -5.82
CA ILE A 113 -17.72 6.94 -5.41
C ILE A 113 -18.39 6.01 -6.43
N TYR A 114 -18.95 4.90 -5.99
CA TYR A 114 -19.84 4.08 -6.81
C TYR A 114 -21.29 4.39 -6.46
N ASN A 115 -22.08 4.82 -7.44
CA ASN A 115 -23.51 5.08 -7.28
C ASN A 115 -24.34 3.83 -7.65
N ILE A 116 -24.99 3.25 -6.65
CA ILE A 116 -25.68 1.96 -6.74
C ILE A 116 -26.87 2.03 -7.70
N SER A 117 -27.63 3.12 -7.72
CA SER A 117 -28.81 3.28 -8.57
C SER A 117 -28.51 3.65 -10.01
N ARG A 118 -27.29 4.08 -10.34
CA ARG A 118 -26.87 4.50 -11.69
C ARG A 118 -25.89 3.57 -12.38
N ASP A 119 -25.29 2.61 -11.65
CA ASP A 119 -24.17 1.78 -12.15
C ASP A 119 -23.00 2.66 -12.63
N GLU A 120 -22.70 3.71 -11.86
CA GLU A 120 -21.81 4.81 -12.26
C GLU A 120 -20.69 5.04 -11.23
N TRP A 121 -19.44 5.04 -11.68
CA TRP A 121 -18.28 5.42 -10.87
C TRP A 121 -17.91 6.90 -11.08
N ARG A 122 -17.47 7.55 -10.00
CA ARG A 122 -16.98 8.94 -10.00
C ARG A 122 -15.70 9.06 -9.20
N CYS A 123 -14.70 9.71 -9.77
CA CYS A 123 -13.47 10.08 -9.06
C CYS A 123 -13.65 11.47 -8.42
N VAL A 124 -13.23 11.61 -7.17
CA VAL A 124 -13.17 12.89 -6.45
C VAL A 124 -11.73 13.40 -6.41
N THR A 125 -11.48 14.54 -7.03
CA THR A 125 -10.26 15.33 -6.82
C THR A 125 -10.50 16.34 -5.68
N SER A 126 -9.58 16.46 -4.73
CA SER A 126 -9.68 17.36 -3.57
C SER A 126 -8.35 18.11 -3.35
N PRO A 127 -8.35 19.38 -2.90
CA PRO A 127 -7.12 20.12 -2.55
C PRO A 127 -6.31 19.43 -1.44
N ASN A 128 -7.01 18.77 -0.51
CA ASN A 128 -6.45 18.32 0.77
C ASN A 128 -6.59 16.79 0.94
N ALA A 129 -6.50 16.00 -0.14
CA ALA A 129 -6.55 14.56 -0.02
C ALA A 129 -5.32 14.00 0.75
N PRO A 130 -5.43 12.87 1.47
CA PRO A 130 -4.27 12.16 1.99
C PRO A 130 -3.29 11.76 0.87
N LEU A 131 -2.00 11.60 1.21
CA LEU A 131 -0.99 11.12 0.25
C LEU A 131 -1.18 9.63 -0.10
N PRO A 132 -0.66 9.15 -1.26
CA PRO A 132 -0.78 7.78 -1.74
C PRO A 132 -0.44 6.74 -0.68
N ARG A 133 -1.36 5.80 -0.45
CA ARG A 133 -1.26 4.85 0.66
C ARG A 133 -2.06 3.57 0.47
N SER A 134 -1.54 2.50 1.03
CA SER A 134 -2.21 1.22 1.24
C SER A 134 -2.22 0.87 2.73
N GLY A 135 -2.92 -0.21 3.11
CA GLY A 135 -2.83 -0.79 4.45
C GLY A 135 -3.34 0.11 5.59
N HIS A 136 -3.95 1.25 5.26
CA HIS A 136 -4.61 2.16 6.19
C HIS A 136 -5.90 1.54 6.73
N ALA A 137 -6.40 2.10 7.83
CA ALA A 137 -7.74 1.79 8.30
C ALA A 137 -8.63 3.04 8.22
N TRP A 138 -9.92 2.83 8.00
CA TRP A 138 -10.92 3.87 8.14
C TRP A 138 -12.19 3.38 8.84
N THR A 139 -12.95 4.29 9.42
CA THR A 139 -14.24 3.98 10.05
C THR A 139 -15.17 5.19 10.05
N ARG A 140 -16.49 4.97 10.09
CA ARG A 140 -17.46 6.04 10.30
C ARG A 140 -17.58 6.39 11.79
N ALA A 141 -17.85 7.63 12.12
CA ALA A 141 -18.31 7.99 13.47
C ALA A 141 -19.84 7.80 13.62
N SER A 142 -20.35 7.78 14.86
CA SER A 142 -21.80 7.71 15.11
C SER A 142 -22.54 9.03 14.94
N ASN A 143 -21.87 10.15 15.21
CA ASN A 143 -22.40 11.52 15.10
C ASN A 143 -21.24 12.52 15.32
N PRO A 144 -20.99 13.49 14.42
CA PRO A 144 -21.51 13.58 13.04
C PRO A 144 -21.06 12.39 12.18
N ASN A 145 -21.75 12.14 11.07
CA ASN A 145 -21.52 11.00 10.17
C ASN A 145 -20.31 11.22 9.23
N HIS A 146 -19.17 11.65 9.78
CA HIS A 146 -17.91 11.71 9.05
C HIS A 146 -17.24 10.33 8.96
N VAL A 147 -16.36 10.16 7.98
CA VAL A 147 -15.44 9.02 7.89
C VAL A 147 -14.05 9.48 8.35
N TYR A 148 -13.39 8.69 9.16
CA TYR A 148 -12.06 8.97 9.71
C TYR A 148 -11.08 7.90 9.24
N LEU A 149 -9.89 8.31 8.81
CA LEU A 149 -8.82 7.46 8.27
C LEU A 149 -7.52 7.72 9.05
N PHE A 150 -6.81 6.65 9.42
CA PHE A 150 -5.50 6.75 10.08
C PHE A 150 -4.43 5.96 9.32
N GLY A 151 -3.22 6.52 9.27
CA GLY A 151 -2.01 5.83 8.88
C GLY A 151 -2.06 5.15 7.50
N GLY A 152 -1.50 3.95 7.44
CA GLY A 152 -1.19 3.23 6.20
C GLY A 152 0.31 3.25 5.89
N GLU A 153 0.68 2.77 4.72
CA GLU A 153 2.05 2.73 4.23
C GLU A 153 2.17 3.16 2.76
N PHE A 154 3.37 3.56 2.39
CA PHE A 154 3.82 3.88 1.03
C PHE A 154 5.20 3.22 0.82
N SER A 155 5.57 2.84 -0.41
CA SER A 155 6.90 2.34 -0.71
C SER A 155 7.49 2.98 -1.96
N SER A 156 8.80 2.80 -2.14
CA SER A 156 9.43 3.00 -3.45
C SER A 156 8.84 2.03 -4.47
N PRO A 157 8.94 2.30 -5.79
CA PRO A 157 8.35 1.45 -6.82
C PRO A 157 8.83 -0.02 -6.75
N LYS A 158 10.13 -0.26 -6.53
CA LYS A 158 10.70 -1.61 -6.32
C LYS A 158 10.46 -2.20 -4.91
N GLN A 159 9.63 -1.57 -4.07
CA GLN A 159 9.35 -1.97 -2.68
C GLN A 159 10.58 -2.11 -1.73
N GLY A 160 11.75 -1.59 -2.09
CA GLY A 160 12.97 -1.70 -1.26
C GLY A 160 12.95 -0.84 0.01
N THR A 161 12.14 0.22 0.03
CA THR A 161 12.03 1.19 1.14
C THR A 161 10.56 1.50 1.45
N PHE A 162 10.23 1.64 2.74
CA PHE A 162 8.86 1.81 3.23
C PHE A 162 8.71 3.05 4.14
N HIS A 163 7.69 3.85 3.89
CA HIS A 163 7.24 4.94 4.74
C HIS A 163 5.89 4.56 5.37
N HIS A 164 5.81 4.56 6.71
CA HIS A 164 4.55 4.38 7.43
C HIS A 164 3.98 5.72 7.87
N TYR A 165 2.71 5.96 7.60
CA TYR A 165 2.03 7.18 8.00
C TYR A 165 1.52 7.10 9.45
N SER A 166 1.61 8.23 10.17
CA SER A 166 1.02 8.48 11.51
C SER A 166 -0.06 9.56 11.49
N ASP A 167 -0.43 10.04 10.31
CA ASP A 167 -1.40 11.11 10.14
C ASP A 167 -2.85 10.63 10.34
N PHE A 168 -3.72 11.58 10.68
CA PHE A 168 -5.12 11.32 10.94
C PHE A 168 -5.99 12.28 10.12
N TRP A 169 -6.96 11.72 9.43
CA TRP A 169 -7.78 12.41 8.44
C TRP A 169 -9.26 12.20 8.69
N ARG A 170 -10.06 13.18 8.27
CA ARG A 170 -11.52 13.16 8.33
C ARG A 170 -12.08 13.56 6.98
N LEU A 171 -12.83 12.67 6.35
CA LEU A 171 -13.64 12.91 5.16
C LEU A 171 -15.06 13.28 5.59
N GLU A 172 -15.61 14.37 5.07
CA GLU A 172 -17.03 14.66 5.12
C GLU A 172 -17.74 14.09 3.88
N PRO A 173 -18.55 13.02 3.99
CA PRO A 173 -19.02 12.30 2.80
C PRO A 173 -20.05 13.06 1.95
N ALA A 174 -20.64 14.14 2.46
CA ALA A 174 -21.58 14.99 1.74
C ALA A 174 -20.89 16.03 0.85
N THR A 175 -19.78 16.63 1.31
CA THR A 175 -18.97 17.62 0.56
C THR A 175 -17.80 16.98 -0.20
N ARG A 176 -17.48 15.72 0.13
CA ARG A 176 -16.24 15.00 -0.21
C ARG A 176 -14.96 15.72 0.25
N GLU A 177 -15.07 16.64 1.21
CA GLU A 177 -13.93 17.41 1.70
C GLU A 177 -13.11 16.59 2.71
N TRP A 178 -11.79 16.62 2.54
CA TRP A 178 -10.83 16.01 3.44
C TRP A 178 -10.23 17.07 4.37
N THR A 179 -10.19 16.77 5.67
CA THR A 179 -9.57 17.60 6.71
C THR A 179 -8.51 16.77 7.43
N LYS A 180 -7.26 17.26 7.51
CA LYS A 180 -6.24 16.69 8.41
C LYS A 180 -6.55 17.10 9.85
N ILE A 181 -6.48 16.16 10.78
CA ILE A 181 -6.65 16.41 12.21
C ILE A 181 -5.27 16.55 12.84
N GLU A 182 -4.91 17.78 13.20
CA GLU A 182 -3.64 18.06 13.88
C GLU A 182 -3.72 17.73 15.37
N VAL A 183 -3.01 16.67 15.78
CA VAL A 183 -2.96 16.18 17.16
C VAL A 183 -1.77 16.80 17.90
N LYS A 184 -2.00 17.38 19.08
CA LYS A 184 -0.98 18.16 19.81
C LYS A 184 0.04 17.30 20.57
N GLY A 185 1.06 16.83 19.84
CA GLY A 185 2.30 16.23 20.35
C GLY A 185 2.42 14.73 20.04
N LYS A 186 3.60 14.30 19.55
CA LYS A 186 3.87 12.94 19.02
C LYS A 186 3.37 11.82 19.97
N ASP A 187 3.70 11.91 21.26
CA ASP A 187 3.38 10.87 22.28
C ASP A 187 1.89 10.73 22.62
N LYS A 188 1.05 11.66 22.13
CA LYS A 188 -0.40 11.67 22.38
C LYS A 188 -1.20 11.11 21.20
N SER A 189 -0.53 10.73 20.11
CA SER A 189 -1.12 10.08 18.93
C SER A 189 -0.62 8.64 18.79
N PRO A 190 -1.36 7.75 18.08
CA PRO A 190 -0.83 6.44 17.71
C PRO A 190 0.44 6.61 16.87
N SER A 191 1.42 5.71 17.06
CA SER A 191 2.60 5.66 16.18
C SER A 191 2.21 5.35 14.73
N ALA A 192 3.08 5.72 13.79
CA ALA A 192 2.99 5.31 12.39
C ALA A 192 2.79 3.80 12.24
N ARG A 193 1.88 3.37 11.34
CA ARG A 193 1.51 1.94 11.18
C ARG A 193 0.64 1.65 9.95
N SER A 194 0.72 0.42 9.46
CA SER A 194 -0.18 -0.22 8.50
C SER A 194 -0.79 -1.51 9.07
N GLY A 195 -1.67 -2.17 8.31
CA GLY A 195 -2.28 -3.46 8.66
C GLY A 195 -3.15 -3.48 9.93
N HIS A 196 -3.40 -2.29 10.51
CA HIS A 196 -4.20 -2.09 11.71
C HIS A 196 -5.70 -2.09 11.39
N ARG A 197 -6.54 -2.01 12.41
CA ARG A 197 -7.99 -1.84 12.23
C ARG A 197 -8.55 -0.74 13.12
N MET A 198 -9.54 -0.05 12.56
CA MET A 198 -10.35 0.95 13.23
C MET A 198 -11.82 0.50 13.28
N THR A 199 -12.48 0.80 14.38
CA THR A 199 -13.94 0.75 14.48
C THR A 199 -14.45 1.89 15.35
N TYR A 200 -15.76 1.98 15.58
CA TYR A 200 -16.36 3.06 16.36
C TYR A 200 -17.30 2.54 17.45
N TRP A 201 -17.46 3.33 18.50
CA TRP A 201 -18.46 3.13 19.55
C TRP A 201 -18.91 4.49 20.09
N LYS A 202 -20.14 4.91 19.78
CA LYS A 202 -20.67 6.24 20.11
C LYS A 202 -19.76 7.33 19.53
N GLN A 203 -19.36 8.35 20.30
CA GLN A 203 -18.42 9.37 19.88
C GLN A 203 -16.94 8.92 19.88
N TYR A 204 -16.66 7.65 20.17
CA TYR A 204 -15.30 7.13 20.23
C TYR A 204 -14.92 6.36 18.98
N ILE A 205 -13.74 6.64 18.44
CA ILE A 205 -13.07 5.81 17.44
C ILE A 205 -12.03 4.95 18.18
N ILE A 206 -11.96 3.68 17.80
CA ILE A 206 -11.17 2.63 18.44
C ILE A 206 -10.16 2.14 17.41
N LEU A 207 -8.87 2.35 17.66
CA LEU A 207 -7.76 1.84 16.86
C LEU A 207 -6.98 0.80 17.66
N PHE A 208 -6.63 -0.32 17.03
CA PHE A 208 -5.81 -1.37 17.66
C PHE A 208 -4.75 -1.90 16.69
N GLY A 209 -3.60 -2.28 17.25
CA GLY A 209 -2.60 -3.13 16.59
C GLY A 209 -2.05 -2.58 15.27
N GLY A 210 -1.83 -3.49 14.31
CA GLY A 210 -1.13 -3.25 13.05
C GLY A 210 0.33 -3.69 13.09
N PHE A 211 1.13 -3.17 12.16
CA PHE A 211 2.58 -3.34 12.13
C PHE A 211 3.31 -2.07 11.70
N GLN A 212 4.61 -2.07 11.96
CA GLN A 212 5.64 -1.20 11.39
C GLN A 212 6.64 -2.12 10.69
N ASP A 213 7.08 -1.81 9.48
CA ASP A 213 8.07 -2.58 8.75
C ASP A 213 9.27 -1.70 8.43
N THR A 214 10.39 -1.97 9.10
CA THR A 214 11.62 -1.17 8.99
C THR A 214 12.69 -1.99 8.29
N SER A 215 12.39 -2.39 7.04
CA SER A 215 13.16 -3.17 6.05
C SER A 215 13.89 -4.43 6.54
N ASN A 216 14.77 -4.27 7.54
CA ASN A 216 15.43 -5.34 8.28
C ASN A 216 14.48 -6.11 9.24
N GLN A 217 13.38 -5.52 9.73
CA GLN A 217 12.43 -6.25 10.58
C GLN A 217 11.00 -5.67 10.60
N THR A 218 10.00 -6.55 10.45
CA THR A 218 8.59 -6.26 10.77
C THR A 218 8.33 -6.32 12.28
N LYS A 219 7.57 -5.36 12.80
CA LYS A 219 7.22 -5.19 14.21
C LYS A 219 5.70 -5.03 14.35
N TYR A 220 5.04 -6.10 14.79
CA TYR A 220 3.61 -6.09 15.08
C TYR A 220 3.31 -5.30 16.36
N LEU A 221 2.16 -4.62 16.38
CA LEU A 221 1.71 -3.75 17.47
C LEU A 221 0.53 -4.37 18.24
N ALA A 222 0.40 -4.01 19.52
CA ALA A 222 -0.63 -4.48 20.46
C ALA A 222 -1.20 -3.37 21.36
N ASP A 223 -0.98 -2.11 20.97
CA ASP A 223 -1.49 -0.93 21.64
C ASP A 223 -2.93 -0.62 21.22
N LEU A 224 -3.64 0.06 22.12
CA LEU A 224 -5.05 0.42 21.97
C LEU A 224 -5.17 1.93 22.10
N TRP A 225 -5.77 2.56 21.10
CA TRP A 225 -5.96 4.00 21.05
C TRP A 225 -7.44 4.33 20.87
N ILE A 226 -7.91 5.32 21.61
CA ILE A 226 -9.29 5.80 21.61
C ILE A 226 -9.27 7.29 21.26
N PHE A 227 -9.93 7.69 20.18
CA PHE A 227 -10.12 9.10 19.82
C PHE A 227 -11.52 9.55 20.21
N ASP A 228 -11.64 10.68 20.90
CA ASP A 228 -12.93 11.34 21.15
C ASP A 228 -13.24 12.31 19.99
N THR A 229 -14.33 12.08 19.25
CA THR A 229 -14.72 12.92 18.11
C THR A 229 -15.36 14.26 18.50
N VAL A 230 -15.54 14.54 19.80
CA VAL A 230 -16.01 15.84 20.32
C VAL A 230 -14.82 16.72 20.71
N GLU A 231 -13.91 16.20 21.53
CA GLU A 231 -12.73 16.95 22.02
C GLU A 231 -11.55 16.95 21.02
N TYR A 232 -11.58 16.08 20.01
CA TYR A 232 -10.50 15.84 19.05
C TYR A 232 -9.17 15.41 19.70
N VAL A 233 -9.25 14.59 20.75
CA VAL A 233 -8.10 14.08 21.51
C VAL A 233 -8.00 12.55 21.41
N TRP A 234 -6.77 12.06 21.22
CA TRP A 234 -6.40 10.64 21.33
C TRP A 234 -5.99 10.28 22.76
N HIS A 235 -6.38 9.07 23.18
CA HIS A 235 -6.11 8.52 24.50
C HIS A 235 -5.62 7.07 24.38
N CYS A 236 -4.48 6.75 24.99
CA CYS A 236 -4.02 5.38 25.20
C CYS A 236 -4.46 4.92 26.60
N PRO A 237 -5.42 3.97 26.74
CA PRO A 237 -5.96 3.61 28.05
C PRO A 237 -4.98 2.79 28.88
N THR A 238 -4.69 3.20 30.12
CA THR A 238 -3.87 2.43 31.06
C THR A 238 -4.63 1.20 31.55
N LEU A 239 -4.43 0.06 30.88
CA LEU A 239 -5.06 -1.21 31.23
C LEU A 239 -4.32 -1.94 32.37
N PRO A 240 -5.01 -2.64 33.28
CA PRO A 240 -4.37 -3.40 34.37
C PRO A 240 -3.40 -4.47 33.85
N GLN A 241 -2.19 -4.54 34.40
CA GLN A 241 -1.12 -5.42 33.91
C GLN A 241 -1.48 -6.93 33.94
N ALA A 242 -2.37 -7.35 34.86
CA ALA A 242 -2.85 -8.73 34.96
C ALA A 242 -4.01 -9.06 33.98
N GLN A 243 -4.42 -8.13 33.12
CA GLN A 243 -5.51 -8.34 32.18
C GLN A 243 -5.08 -9.14 30.95
N LEU A 244 -5.85 -10.17 30.60
CA LEU A 244 -5.77 -10.82 29.30
C LEU A 244 -6.19 -9.84 28.19
N LYS A 245 -5.23 -9.41 27.38
CA LYS A 245 -5.37 -8.58 26.18
C LYS A 245 -4.96 -9.37 24.93
N PRO A 246 -5.32 -8.94 23.70
CA PRO A 246 -4.86 -9.59 22.48
C PRO A 246 -3.35 -9.44 22.29
N ASP A 247 -2.73 -10.49 21.73
CA ASP A 247 -1.36 -10.43 21.22
C ASP A 247 -1.21 -9.44 20.06
N ALA A 248 0.02 -8.99 19.80
CA ALA A 248 0.36 -8.13 18.66
C ALA A 248 -0.01 -8.79 17.32
N ARG A 249 -0.67 -8.03 16.43
CA ARG A 249 -1.25 -8.57 15.18
C ARG A 249 -1.68 -7.50 14.15
N SER A 250 -1.65 -7.90 12.88
CA SER A 250 -2.27 -7.25 11.71
C SER A 250 -3.45 -8.07 11.20
N SER A 251 -4.10 -7.61 10.12
CA SER A 251 -4.99 -8.42 9.26
C SER A 251 -6.17 -9.09 10.00
N PHE A 252 -6.54 -8.56 11.17
CA PHE A 252 -7.58 -9.07 12.04
C PHE A 252 -8.94 -8.42 11.72
N THR A 253 -10.00 -8.95 12.33
CA THR A 253 -11.32 -8.33 12.30
C THR A 253 -11.56 -7.53 13.58
N LEU A 254 -12.06 -6.29 13.45
CA LEU A 254 -12.52 -5.46 14.56
C LEU A 254 -13.90 -4.87 14.22
N LEU A 255 -14.95 -5.32 14.92
CA LEU A 255 -16.33 -4.92 14.64
C LEU A 255 -16.94 -4.09 15.78
N PRO A 256 -17.83 -3.13 15.49
CA PRO A 256 -18.53 -2.36 16.51
C PRO A 256 -19.62 -3.21 17.19
N CYS A 257 -19.91 -2.91 18.45
CA CYS A 257 -21.05 -3.49 19.17
C CYS A 257 -21.56 -2.52 20.25
N ASP A 258 -22.77 -2.75 20.75
CA ASP A 258 -23.48 -1.84 21.67
C ASP A 258 -22.68 -1.46 22.94
N GLN A 259 -21.74 -2.32 23.34
CA GLN A 259 -20.92 -2.20 24.55
C GLN A 259 -19.42 -2.06 24.25
N GLY A 260 -19.04 -1.63 23.05
CA GLY A 260 -17.66 -1.33 22.65
C GLY A 260 -17.31 -1.93 21.28
N ALA A 261 -16.34 -2.84 21.24
CA ALA A 261 -15.94 -3.55 20.03
C ALA A 261 -15.70 -5.05 20.29
N VAL A 262 -15.63 -5.84 19.22
CA VAL A 262 -15.19 -7.24 19.27
C VAL A 262 -14.07 -7.48 18.25
N LEU A 263 -13.02 -8.16 18.71
CA LEU A 263 -11.86 -8.55 17.91
C LEU A 263 -11.91 -10.06 17.63
N TYR A 264 -11.59 -10.46 16.40
CA TYR A 264 -11.42 -11.86 16.02
C TYR A 264 -10.21 -12.05 15.09
N GLY A 265 -9.40 -13.06 15.40
CA GLY A 265 -8.31 -13.56 14.58
C GLY A 265 -7.20 -12.54 14.29
N GLY A 266 -6.54 -12.68 13.14
CA GLY A 266 -5.43 -11.86 12.67
C GLY A 266 -4.20 -12.67 12.26
N TYR A 267 -3.15 -11.97 11.83
CA TYR A 267 -1.83 -12.53 11.52
C TYR A 267 -0.75 -11.82 12.34
N SER A 268 0.33 -12.55 12.66
CA SER A 268 1.61 -11.96 13.08
C SER A 268 2.75 -12.95 12.83
N ARG A 269 4.00 -12.47 12.79
CA ARG A 269 5.18 -13.33 12.88
C ARG A 269 5.76 -13.28 14.30
N VAL A 270 6.03 -14.45 14.90
CA VAL A 270 6.44 -14.60 16.31
C VAL A 270 7.82 -15.24 16.40
N LYS A 271 8.72 -14.67 17.22
CA LYS A 271 10.07 -15.22 17.43
C LYS A 271 9.97 -16.53 18.23
N ALA A 272 10.44 -17.62 17.63
CA ALA A 272 10.49 -18.96 18.22
C ALA A 272 11.90 -19.56 18.10
N THR A 273 12.34 -20.27 19.13
CA THR A 273 13.65 -20.92 19.16
C THR A 273 13.55 -22.34 18.63
N VAL A 274 14.09 -22.59 17.44
CA VAL A 274 14.09 -23.90 16.77
C VAL A 274 15.43 -24.60 17.03
N ALA A 275 15.37 -25.88 17.41
CA ALA A 275 16.55 -26.71 17.62
C ALA A 275 17.03 -27.31 16.28
N LEU A 276 18.26 -26.98 15.88
CA LEU A 276 18.89 -27.47 14.65
C LEU A 276 19.27 -28.96 14.80
N LYS A 277 18.37 -29.85 14.38
CA LYS A 277 18.66 -31.27 14.21
C LYS A 277 19.55 -31.50 12.98
N LYS A 278 20.86 -31.21 13.09
CA LYS A 278 21.83 -31.74 12.11
C LYS A 278 21.69 -33.27 12.04
N LYS A 279 21.49 -33.83 10.84
CA LYS A 279 21.63 -35.28 10.60
C LYS A 279 23.04 -35.68 11.05
N ALA A 280 23.14 -36.58 12.02
CA ALA A 280 24.43 -36.98 12.57
C ALA A 280 25.17 -37.86 11.55
N ALA A 281 26.22 -37.34 10.93
CA ALA A 281 27.24 -38.17 10.29
C ALA A 281 27.81 -39.15 11.35
N LYS A 282 27.96 -40.43 10.99
CA LYS A 282 28.37 -41.49 11.92
C LYS A 282 29.72 -41.15 12.59
N GLY A 283 29.68 -40.75 13.85
CA GLY A 283 30.87 -40.50 14.69
C GLY A 283 30.96 -39.11 15.32
N ALA A 284 30.18 -38.12 14.88
CA ALA A 284 30.24 -36.76 15.42
C ALA A 284 29.26 -36.52 16.58
N THR A 285 29.76 -35.98 17.71
CA THR A 285 28.94 -35.56 18.85
C THR A 285 27.99 -34.43 18.45
N SER A 286 26.69 -34.57 18.72
CA SER A 286 25.65 -33.64 18.27
C SER A 286 25.62 -32.35 19.11
N SER A 287 26.29 -31.30 18.62
CA SER A 287 26.08 -29.93 19.12
C SER A 287 24.68 -29.43 18.72
N GLN A 288 23.79 -29.30 19.71
CA GLN A 288 22.45 -28.75 19.52
C GLN A 288 22.54 -27.22 19.35
N GLY A 289 22.69 -26.76 18.11
CA GLY A 289 22.50 -25.35 17.78
C GLY A 289 21.04 -24.95 17.95
N GLN A 290 20.79 -23.77 18.52
CA GLN A 290 19.47 -23.14 18.55
C GLN A 290 19.48 -21.93 17.62
N LYS A 291 18.50 -21.85 16.71
CA LYS A 291 18.28 -20.69 15.84
C LYS A 291 16.94 -20.05 16.21
N ASN A 292 16.93 -18.74 16.41
CA ASN A 292 15.68 -17.98 16.53
C ASN A 292 15.14 -17.71 15.13
N VAL A 293 13.88 -18.08 14.90
CA VAL A 293 13.17 -17.94 13.61
C VAL A 293 11.85 -17.19 13.87
N LEU A 294 11.43 -16.35 12.91
CA LEU A 294 10.11 -15.73 12.92
C LEU A 294 9.10 -16.69 12.27
N LEU A 295 8.30 -17.38 13.07
CA LEU A 295 7.25 -18.28 12.57
C LEU A 295 5.94 -17.51 12.33
N PRO A 296 5.19 -17.79 11.25
CA PRO A 296 3.86 -17.23 11.05
C PRO A 296 2.89 -17.76 12.11
N LYS A 297 1.99 -16.87 12.57
CA LYS A 297 0.92 -17.16 13.52
C LYS A 297 -0.38 -16.57 12.99
N VAL A 298 -1.23 -17.43 12.43
CA VAL A 298 -2.66 -17.11 12.29
C VAL A 298 -3.29 -17.20 13.67
N HIS A 299 -3.96 -16.12 14.10
CA HIS A 299 -4.69 -16.09 15.36
C HIS A 299 -6.13 -16.56 15.11
N ASP A 300 -6.68 -17.35 16.03
CA ASP A 300 -8.05 -17.90 15.98
C ASP A 300 -8.91 -17.50 17.20
N ASP A 301 -8.36 -16.63 18.04
CA ASP A 301 -8.94 -16.20 19.29
C ASP A 301 -9.87 -14.99 19.13
N CYS A 302 -10.61 -14.71 20.20
CA CYS A 302 -11.67 -13.72 20.20
C CYS A 302 -11.64 -12.92 21.51
N PHE A 303 -11.72 -11.60 21.40
CA PHE A 303 -11.74 -10.68 22.53
C PHE A 303 -12.89 -9.69 22.40
N PHE A 304 -13.48 -9.31 23.54
CA PHE A 304 -14.44 -8.22 23.62
C PHE A 304 -13.75 -7.01 24.23
N LEU A 305 -13.74 -5.87 23.54
CA LEU A 305 -13.34 -4.60 24.14
C LEU A 305 -14.59 -3.97 24.76
N ARG A 306 -14.78 -4.19 26.06
CA ARG A 306 -15.91 -3.59 26.78
C ARG A 306 -15.61 -2.13 27.08
N MET A 307 -16.49 -1.25 26.64
CA MET A 307 -16.47 0.19 26.94
C MET A 307 -17.72 0.59 27.71
N ALA A 308 -17.55 1.45 28.70
CA ALA A 308 -18.63 2.12 29.42
C ALA A 308 -18.37 3.62 29.44
N LEU A 309 -19.41 4.43 29.27
CA LEU A 309 -19.30 5.88 29.42
C LEU A 309 -19.01 6.22 30.89
N PRO A 310 -18.45 7.42 31.16
CA PRO A 310 -18.47 8.00 32.50
C PRO A 310 -19.89 8.02 33.09
N ALA A 311 -19.98 8.06 34.41
CA ALA A 311 -21.25 8.33 35.09
C ALA A 311 -21.69 9.78 34.81
N ALA A 312 -22.99 10.06 34.90
CA ALA A 312 -23.54 11.38 34.53
C ALA A 312 -23.14 12.52 35.49
N ASP A 313 -22.60 12.17 36.66
CA ASP A 313 -22.04 13.03 37.70
C ASP A 313 -20.49 13.10 37.65
N ALA A 314 -19.85 12.42 36.69
CA ALA A 314 -18.41 12.49 36.51
C ALA A 314 -17.94 13.87 35.98
N GLY A 315 -16.70 14.23 36.29
CA GLY A 315 -16.09 15.46 35.78
C GLY A 315 -15.97 15.47 34.25
N PRO A 316 -15.97 16.66 33.60
CA PRO A 316 -16.10 16.79 32.14
C PRO A 316 -15.01 16.07 31.34
N ASN A 317 -13.82 15.89 31.93
CA ASN A 317 -12.67 15.25 31.27
C ASN A 317 -12.51 13.76 31.67
N GLN A 318 -13.53 13.14 32.29
CA GLN A 318 -13.47 11.73 32.67
C GLN A 318 -13.54 10.84 31.42
N LEU A 319 -12.52 9.98 31.24
CA LEU A 319 -12.48 9.05 30.10
C LEU A 319 -13.41 7.84 30.31
N PRO A 320 -13.92 7.23 29.22
CA PRO A 320 -14.70 6.00 29.29
C PRO A 320 -13.90 4.86 29.93
N THR A 321 -14.58 4.03 30.72
CA THR A 321 -13.97 2.84 31.34
C THR A 321 -13.85 1.73 30.31
N ILE A 322 -12.64 1.24 30.08
CA ILE A 322 -12.30 0.33 28.98
C ILE A 322 -11.64 -0.93 29.55
N ARG A 323 -12.06 -2.12 29.09
CA ARG A 323 -11.46 -3.40 29.50
C ARG A 323 -11.64 -4.51 28.46
N TRP A 324 -10.56 -5.21 28.13
CA TRP A 324 -10.60 -6.45 27.37
C TRP A 324 -11.22 -7.62 28.18
N GLU A 325 -12.03 -8.44 27.51
CA GLU A 325 -12.53 -9.73 27.99
C GLU A 325 -12.18 -10.81 26.95
N ARG A 326 -11.34 -11.81 27.30
CA ARG A 326 -11.09 -12.93 26.40
C ARG A 326 -12.35 -13.82 26.30
N ARG A 327 -12.85 -14.05 25.09
CA ARG A 327 -14.01 -14.92 24.83
C ARG A 327 -13.52 -16.35 24.54
N LYS A 328 -14.43 -17.32 24.58
CA LYS A 328 -14.16 -18.67 24.05
C LYS A 328 -13.98 -18.59 22.53
N LYS A 329 -13.23 -19.53 21.93
CA LYS A 329 -13.13 -19.66 20.46
C LYS A 329 -14.57 -19.76 19.88
N PRO A 330 -14.90 -19.05 18.78
CA PRO A 330 -16.24 -19.08 18.22
C PRO A 330 -16.67 -20.48 17.78
N ALA A 331 -17.94 -20.83 18.00
CA ALA A 331 -18.50 -22.09 17.53
C ALA A 331 -18.62 -22.10 16.00
N ASN A 332 -18.33 -23.24 15.38
CA ASN A 332 -18.38 -23.46 13.93
C ASN A 332 -17.50 -22.48 13.11
N ALA A 333 -16.44 -21.92 13.71
CA ALA A 333 -15.49 -21.05 13.00
C ALA A 333 -14.90 -21.73 11.75
N PRO A 334 -14.52 -20.96 10.70
CA PRO A 334 -13.87 -21.50 9.52
C PRO A 334 -12.68 -22.38 9.87
N ASN A 335 -12.57 -23.51 9.18
CA ASN A 335 -11.50 -24.49 9.34
C ASN A 335 -11.03 -24.92 7.93
N PRO A 336 -9.73 -24.86 7.61
CA PRO A 336 -8.63 -24.43 8.49
C PRO A 336 -8.67 -22.92 8.83
N SER A 337 -7.84 -22.52 9.79
CA SER A 337 -7.75 -21.13 10.27
C SER A 337 -7.01 -20.26 9.27
N ARG A 338 -7.67 -19.19 8.81
CA ARG A 338 -7.24 -18.39 7.65
C ARG A 338 -6.87 -16.94 7.99
N ALA A 339 -5.82 -16.43 7.35
CA ALA A 339 -5.44 -15.02 7.30
C ALA A 339 -6.25 -14.24 6.24
N GLY A 340 -6.11 -12.92 6.23
CA GLY A 340 -6.73 -12.01 5.26
C GLY A 340 -8.27 -12.08 5.12
N ALA A 341 -8.98 -12.68 6.08
CA ALA A 341 -10.43 -12.91 6.02
C ALA A 341 -11.21 -11.89 6.86
N THR A 342 -10.95 -10.59 6.66
CA THR A 342 -11.47 -9.56 7.56
C THR A 342 -12.93 -9.23 7.32
N MET A 343 -13.75 -9.29 8.37
CA MET A 343 -15.21 -9.18 8.26
C MET A 343 -15.71 -7.73 8.25
N THR A 344 -16.87 -7.52 7.64
CA THR A 344 -17.65 -6.27 7.74
C THR A 344 -18.88 -6.45 8.64
N TRP A 345 -19.43 -5.37 9.20
CA TRP A 345 -20.54 -5.43 10.18
C TRP A 345 -21.91 -5.40 9.51
N HIS A 346 -22.83 -6.25 9.94
CA HIS A 346 -24.23 -6.19 9.54
C HIS A 346 -25.20 -6.72 10.61
N LYS A 347 -26.04 -5.86 11.18
CA LYS A 347 -27.14 -6.23 12.12
C LYS A 347 -26.69 -7.18 13.24
N GLY A 348 -25.59 -6.83 13.93
CA GLY A 348 -25.01 -7.65 15.02
C GLY A 348 -24.25 -8.90 14.56
N ARG A 349 -23.97 -9.01 13.26
CA ARG A 349 -23.16 -10.08 12.63
C ARG A 349 -21.87 -9.50 12.05
N GLY A 350 -20.81 -10.30 12.05
CA GLY A 350 -19.67 -10.12 11.14
C GLY A 350 -19.89 -10.94 9.88
N ILE A 351 -19.79 -10.34 8.70
CA ILE A 351 -19.88 -11.03 7.41
C ILE A 351 -18.45 -11.24 6.89
N LEU A 352 -18.04 -12.51 6.80
CA LEU A 352 -16.73 -12.98 6.36
C LEU A 352 -16.83 -13.52 4.94
N PHE A 353 -15.92 -13.11 4.06
CA PHE A 353 -15.69 -13.72 2.76
C PHE A 353 -14.22 -14.14 2.62
N GLY A 354 -13.99 -15.26 1.94
CA GLY A 354 -12.66 -15.69 1.50
C GLY A 354 -11.63 -15.96 2.60
N GLY A 355 -10.39 -15.54 2.34
CA GLY A 355 -9.18 -15.73 3.15
C GLY A 355 -8.18 -16.73 2.55
N VAL A 356 -7.01 -16.85 3.19
CA VAL A 356 -5.92 -17.78 2.82
C VAL A 356 -5.46 -18.61 4.02
N HIS A 357 -5.10 -19.88 3.84
CA HIS A 357 -4.45 -20.72 4.84
C HIS A 357 -3.15 -21.31 4.30
N ASP A 358 -2.05 -21.07 5.01
CA ASP A 358 -0.72 -21.53 4.60
C ASP A 358 -0.52 -22.99 5.05
N VAL A 359 -0.32 -23.91 4.09
CA VAL A 359 -0.32 -25.36 4.32
C VAL A 359 1.08 -25.89 4.56
N GLU A 360 2.01 -25.58 3.65
CA GLU A 360 3.41 -26.01 3.73
C GLU A 360 4.37 -24.81 3.65
N GLN A 361 5.54 -24.97 4.28
CA GLN A 361 6.71 -24.10 4.17
C GLN A 361 7.87 -25.04 3.87
N SER A 362 8.19 -25.23 2.59
CA SER A 362 9.41 -25.93 2.18
C SER A 362 10.59 -24.94 2.22
N GLU A 363 11.78 -25.39 1.83
CA GLU A 363 12.91 -24.47 1.58
C GLU A 363 12.82 -23.81 0.18
N GLU A 364 11.82 -24.21 -0.63
CA GLU A 364 11.62 -23.80 -2.03
C GLU A 364 10.33 -22.96 -2.24
N GLY A 365 9.38 -22.94 -1.30
CA GLY A 365 8.10 -22.24 -1.48
C GLY A 365 7.11 -22.34 -0.31
N MET A 366 5.92 -21.75 -0.48
CA MET A 366 4.88 -21.68 0.56
C MET A 366 3.46 -21.93 0.01
N ASP A 367 3.07 -23.20 -0.08
CA ASP A 367 1.75 -23.61 -0.57
C ASP A 367 0.60 -23.06 0.30
N SER A 368 -0.39 -22.48 -0.37
CA SER A 368 -1.39 -21.60 0.24
C SER A 368 -2.80 -21.91 -0.29
N GLU A 369 -3.69 -22.37 0.58
CA GLU A 369 -5.10 -22.70 0.27
C GLU A 369 -5.95 -21.42 0.35
N PHE A 370 -6.48 -20.96 -0.80
CA PHE A 370 -7.37 -19.79 -0.88
C PHE A 370 -8.84 -20.17 -0.85
N PHE A 371 -9.67 -19.34 -0.23
CA PHE A 371 -11.12 -19.57 -0.08
C PHE A 371 -11.97 -18.49 -0.75
N ASN A 372 -13.22 -18.83 -1.04
CA ASN A 372 -14.31 -17.92 -1.42
C ASN A 372 -15.60 -18.18 -0.63
N GLN A 373 -15.49 -18.86 0.51
CA GLN A 373 -16.64 -19.21 1.35
C GLN A 373 -17.18 -17.99 2.10
N LEU A 374 -18.49 -17.80 2.07
CA LEU A 374 -19.20 -16.74 2.80
C LEU A 374 -19.74 -17.25 4.15
N PHE A 375 -19.52 -16.50 5.24
CA PHE A 375 -20.03 -16.82 6.58
C PHE A 375 -20.60 -15.58 7.29
N ALA A 376 -21.58 -15.80 8.17
CA ALA A 376 -22.02 -14.83 9.17
C ALA A 376 -21.64 -15.29 10.58
N TRP A 377 -20.79 -14.53 11.27
CA TRP A 377 -20.52 -14.67 12.69
C TRP A 377 -21.51 -13.84 13.51
N ASN A 378 -22.43 -14.48 14.23
CA ASN A 378 -23.27 -13.77 15.17
C ASN A 378 -22.44 -13.42 16.43
N ILE A 379 -22.30 -12.12 16.70
CA ILE A 379 -21.38 -11.61 17.73
C ILE A 379 -21.81 -12.05 19.13
N GLU A 380 -23.10 -11.93 19.46
CA GLU A 380 -23.64 -12.30 20.78
C GLU A 380 -23.45 -13.79 21.10
N ARG A 381 -24.00 -14.66 20.23
CA ARG A 381 -23.98 -16.13 20.36
C ARG A 381 -22.59 -16.72 20.11
N ASN A 382 -21.64 -15.91 19.63
CA ASN A 382 -20.27 -16.28 19.31
C ASN A 382 -20.19 -17.51 18.40
N ARG A 383 -20.97 -17.51 17.32
CA ARG A 383 -21.12 -18.65 16.40
C ARG A 383 -21.11 -18.20 14.95
N PHE A 384 -20.31 -18.86 14.13
CA PHE A 384 -20.34 -18.74 12.67
C PHE A 384 -21.45 -19.62 12.07
N MET A 385 -22.04 -19.12 10.99
CA MET A 385 -23.04 -19.80 10.17
C MET A 385 -22.65 -19.63 8.69
N PRO A 386 -22.52 -20.70 7.89
CA PRO A 386 -22.22 -20.56 6.47
C PRO A 386 -23.41 -19.93 5.71
N LEU A 387 -23.11 -18.98 4.83
CA LEU A 387 -24.08 -18.29 3.97
C LEU A 387 -23.98 -18.81 2.53
N GLY A 388 -24.29 -20.09 2.33
CA GLY A 388 -24.37 -20.68 0.99
C GLY A 388 -25.56 -20.10 0.20
N LEU A 389 -25.29 -19.67 -1.04
CA LEU A 389 -26.27 -19.16 -2.01
C LEU A 389 -27.31 -20.22 -2.38
N ARG A 390 -28.54 -19.80 -2.72
CA ARG A 390 -29.71 -20.68 -2.90
C ARG A 390 -30.59 -20.21 -4.03
N LYS A 391 -30.88 -21.07 -5.01
CA LYS A 391 -31.75 -20.69 -6.14
C LYS A 391 -33.09 -20.13 -5.64
N PRO A 392 -33.57 -18.97 -6.15
CA PRO A 392 -34.77 -18.33 -5.64
C PRO A 392 -35.96 -19.28 -5.69
N ARG A 393 -36.64 -19.43 -4.55
CA ARG A 393 -37.70 -20.42 -4.36
C ARG A 393 -38.92 -20.05 -5.18
N GLN A 394 -39.01 -20.59 -6.40
CA GLN A 394 -40.14 -20.39 -7.31
C GLN A 394 -41.48 -20.61 -6.59
N GLN A 395 -42.18 -19.51 -6.29
CA GLN A 395 -43.57 -19.59 -5.91
C GLN A 395 -44.34 -20.05 -7.15
N LYS A 396 -44.82 -21.30 -7.14
CA LYS A 396 -45.82 -21.75 -8.11
C LYS A 396 -47.04 -20.82 -7.97
N LYS A 397 -47.17 -19.84 -8.87
CA LYS A 397 -48.44 -19.14 -9.08
C LYS A 397 -49.47 -20.21 -9.40
N ALA A 398 -50.35 -20.52 -8.45
CA ALA A 398 -51.51 -21.33 -8.73
C ALA A 398 -52.33 -20.57 -9.78
N VAL A 399 -52.56 -21.20 -10.94
CA VAL A 399 -53.35 -20.61 -12.01
C VAL A 399 -54.83 -20.73 -11.61
N SER A 400 -55.28 -19.80 -10.77
CA SER A 400 -56.70 -19.58 -10.49
C SER A 400 -57.25 -18.61 -11.53
N ASP A 401 -57.94 -19.17 -12.52
CA ASP A 401 -58.36 -18.46 -13.74
C ASP A 401 -59.58 -17.55 -13.51
N GLN A 402 -59.36 -16.44 -12.81
CA GLN A 402 -60.30 -15.30 -12.72
C GLN A 402 -59.54 -13.96 -12.57
N PRO A 403 -59.94 -12.89 -13.29
CA PRO A 403 -59.24 -11.60 -13.29
C PRO A 403 -59.54 -10.79 -12.01
N ARG A 404 -58.85 -11.10 -10.92
CA ARG A 404 -59.02 -10.41 -9.63
C ARG A 404 -58.27 -9.06 -9.60
N VAL A 405 -58.87 -8.05 -10.24
CA VAL A 405 -58.33 -6.67 -10.38
C VAL A 405 -57.74 -6.16 -9.05
N GLY A 406 -56.43 -5.91 -9.05
CA GLY A 406 -55.65 -5.58 -7.87
C GLY A 406 -56.01 -4.22 -7.25
N ARG A 407 -55.82 -4.09 -5.93
CA ARG A 407 -56.20 -2.90 -5.15
C ARG A 407 -55.53 -1.60 -5.67
N ARG A 408 -54.30 -1.70 -6.20
CA ARG A 408 -53.55 -0.59 -6.78
C ARG A 408 -54.11 -0.12 -8.13
N ALA A 409 -54.57 -1.03 -8.98
CA ALA A 409 -55.21 -0.70 -10.25
C ALA A 409 -56.57 0.01 -10.05
N ARG A 410 -57.31 -0.36 -9.00
CA ARG A 410 -58.53 0.38 -8.59
C ARG A 410 -58.21 1.77 -8.04
N ALA A 411 -57.10 1.94 -7.32
CA ALA A 411 -56.67 3.26 -6.85
C ALA A 411 -56.35 4.19 -8.03
N GLN A 412 -55.58 3.73 -9.01
CA GLN A 412 -55.27 4.52 -10.22
C GLN A 412 -56.52 4.82 -11.05
N ALA A 413 -57.41 3.84 -11.29
CA ALA A 413 -58.65 4.09 -12.02
C ALA A 413 -59.54 5.15 -11.33
N ASN A 414 -59.66 5.09 -10.00
CA ASN A 414 -60.36 6.11 -9.22
C ASN A 414 -59.67 7.49 -9.27
N GLU A 415 -58.34 7.54 -9.38
CA GLU A 415 -57.54 8.77 -9.45
C GLU A 415 -57.65 9.44 -10.82
N ASP A 416 -57.56 8.66 -11.91
CA ASP A 416 -57.81 9.11 -13.28
C ASP A 416 -59.26 9.59 -13.48
N GLU A 417 -60.24 8.91 -12.87
CA GLU A 417 -61.66 9.33 -12.91
C GLU A 417 -61.89 10.63 -12.11
N LEU A 418 -61.25 10.80 -10.96
CA LEU A 418 -61.32 12.04 -10.17
C LEU A 418 -60.69 13.23 -10.92
N LEU A 419 -59.56 12.99 -11.61
CA LEU A 419 -58.90 13.99 -12.47
C LEU A 419 -59.79 14.42 -13.64
N ARG A 420 -60.49 13.48 -14.30
CA ARG A 420 -61.49 13.79 -15.33
C ARG A 420 -62.66 14.62 -14.79
N GLN A 421 -63.20 14.27 -13.62
CA GLN A 421 -64.30 15.01 -13.00
C GLN A 421 -63.87 16.45 -12.61
N LEU A 422 -62.63 16.64 -12.14
CA LEU A 422 -62.05 17.97 -11.90
C LEU A 422 -61.91 18.78 -13.19
N ALA A 423 -61.39 18.19 -14.27
CA ALA A 423 -61.25 18.86 -15.56
C ALA A 423 -62.60 19.28 -16.17
N ALA A 424 -63.65 18.45 -16.04
CA ALA A 424 -65.00 18.79 -16.47
C ALA A 424 -65.59 19.98 -15.67
N LEU A 425 -65.35 20.02 -14.35
CA LEU A 425 -65.78 21.13 -13.49
C LEU A 425 -65.04 22.44 -13.78
N GLU A 426 -63.74 22.39 -14.08
CA GLU A 426 -62.93 23.58 -14.38
C GLU A 426 -63.21 24.14 -15.79
N THR A 427 -63.61 23.28 -16.74
CA THR A 427 -64.04 23.69 -18.10
C THR A 427 -65.53 24.05 -18.21
N GLY A 428 -66.35 23.69 -17.21
CA GLY A 428 -67.79 23.98 -17.18
C GLY A 428 -68.63 23.09 -18.11
N ALA A 429 -68.12 21.92 -18.50
CA ALA A 429 -68.81 20.95 -19.36
C ALA A 429 -69.83 20.09 -18.59
N SER A 430 -70.73 19.40 -19.31
CA SER A 430 -71.55 18.35 -18.69
C SER A 430 -70.70 17.12 -18.35
N LEU A 431 -71.08 16.39 -17.30
CA LEU A 431 -70.44 15.12 -16.95
C LEU A 431 -70.58 14.08 -18.08
N ASP A 432 -71.64 14.17 -18.89
CA ASP A 432 -71.87 13.27 -20.03
C ASP A 432 -70.93 13.54 -21.23
N ASP A 433 -70.30 14.72 -21.30
CA ASP A 433 -69.37 15.10 -22.37
C ASP A 433 -67.88 14.80 -22.00
N ALA A 434 -67.62 14.37 -20.77
CA ALA A 434 -66.27 14.28 -20.21
C ALA A 434 -65.34 13.23 -20.86
N ASP A 435 -65.90 12.26 -21.60
CA ASP A 435 -65.11 11.23 -22.30
C ASP A 435 -64.34 11.79 -23.52
N GLY A 436 -64.69 12.98 -24.01
CA GLY A 436 -64.02 13.65 -25.14
C GLY A 436 -62.85 14.55 -24.76
N ILE A 437 -62.53 14.71 -23.47
CA ILE A 437 -61.52 15.67 -23.00
C ILE A 437 -60.14 15.00 -22.98
N GLU A 438 -59.30 15.30 -23.99
CA GLU A 438 -57.88 14.94 -23.95
C GLU A 438 -57.15 15.74 -22.86
N ILE A 439 -56.66 15.05 -21.84
CA ILE A 439 -55.86 15.64 -20.78
C ILE A 439 -54.45 15.90 -21.32
N GLU A 440 -54.17 17.16 -21.68
CA GLU A 440 -52.79 17.62 -21.86
C GLU A 440 -52.02 17.44 -20.54
N LYS A 441 -51.31 16.32 -20.41
CA LYS A 441 -50.25 16.18 -19.41
C LYS A 441 -49.23 17.25 -19.71
N LYS A 442 -49.25 18.34 -18.92
CA LYS A 442 -48.18 19.34 -18.87
C LYS A 442 -46.85 18.63 -18.94
N ILE A 443 -46.08 18.92 -19.98
CA ILE A 443 -44.72 18.40 -20.15
C ILE A 443 -43.94 18.89 -18.93
N GLN A 444 -43.70 17.96 -18.02
CA GLN A 444 -42.80 18.17 -16.90
C GLN A 444 -41.41 18.41 -17.50
N GLU A 445 -40.66 19.37 -16.95
CA GLU A 445 -39.28 19.61 -17.38
C GLU A 445 -38.52 18.27 -17.36
N PRO A 446 -37.65 17.99 -18.35
CA PRO A 446 -37.04 16.67 -18.47
C PRO A 446 -36.26 16.35 -17.19
N ALA A 447 -36.79 15.41 -16.41
CA ALA A 447 -36.06 14.80 -15.32
C ALA A 447 -34.77 14.19 -15.91
N ASP A 448 -33.64 14.38 -15.21
CA ASP A 448 -32.33 13.89 -15.66
C ASP A 448 -32.43 12.44 -16.13
N ASP A 449 -31.85 12.14 -17.30
CA ASP A 449 -32.00 10.86 -18.00
C ASP A 449 -31.90 9.66 -17.03
N GLU A 450 -33.04 9.04 -16.70
CA GLU A 450 -33.09 7.72 -16.06
C GLU A 450 -32.59 6.68 -17.08
N LYS A 451 -31.27 6.64 -17.26
CA LYS A 451 -30.58 5.52 -17.90
C LYS A 451 -31.01 4.25 -17.17
N LEU A 452 -31.82 3.45 -17.86
CA LEU A 452 -32.18 2.10 -17.43
C LEU A 452 -30.91 1.38 -16.99
N THR A 453 -30.84 0.99 -15.72
CA THR A 453 -29.68 0.30 -15.17
C THR A 453 -29.47 -1.00 -15.93
N ARG A 454 -28.22 -1.25 -16.30
CA ARG A 454 -27.79 -2.50 -16.96
C ARG A 454 -28.26 -3.68 -16.12
N GLU A 455 -28.95 -4.64 -16.75
CA GLU A 455 -29.21 -5.93 -16.13
C GLU A 455 -27.87 -6.66 -15.93
N MET A 456 -27.37 -6.62 -14.70
CA MET A 456 -26.13 -7.28 -14.30
C MET A 456 -26.36 -8.80 -14.19
N PRO A 457 -25.42 -9.64 -14.67
CA PRO A 457 -25.56 -11.08 -14.53
C PRO A 457 -25.56 -11.51 -13.06
N VAL A 458 -26.39 -12.51 -12.75
CA VAL A 458 -26.48 -13.12 -11.42
C VAL A 458 -26.07 -14.58 -11.53
N THR A 459 -24.94 -14.93 -10.94
CA THR A 459 -24.45 -16.31 -10.85
C THR A 459 -24.86 -16.96 -9.52
N MET A 460 -24.85 -18.29 -9.46
CA MET A 460 -24.97 -19.05 -8.20
C MET A 460 -23.62 -19.33 -7.55
N ASP A 461 -22.53 -19.10 -8.27
CA ASP A 461 -21.17 -19.34 -7.83
C ASP A 461 -20.63 -18.10 -7.09
N PRO A 462 -19.84 -18.28 -6.01
CA PRO A 462 -19.16 -17.16 -5.34
C PRO A 462 -18.02 -16.61 -6.22
N PRO A 463 -17.52 -15.39 -5.94
CA PRO A 463 -16.33 -14.84 -6.61
C PRO A 463 -15.09 -15.73 -6.47
N HIS A 464 -14.05 -15.45 -7.27
CA HIS A 464 -12.79 -16.22 -7.23
C HIS A 464 -12.18 -16.28 -5.81
N VAL A 465 -11.51 -17.39 -5.49
CA VAL A 465 -10.79 -17.57 -4.22
C VAL A 465 -9.73 -16.48 -4.02
N ARG A 466 -9.72 -15.86 -2.83
CA ARG A 466 -8.89 -14.67 -2.53
C ARG A 466 -8.84 -14.33 -1.05
N PHE A 467 -7.87 -13.50 -0.68
CA PHE A 467 -7.75 -12.85 0.63
C PHE A 467 -7.74 -11.32 0.50
N ASN A 468 -7.89 -10.62 1.62
CA ASN A 468 -7.85 -9.14 1.73
C ASN A 468 -8.81 -8.36 0.80
N ALA A 469 -9.87 -9.02 0.31
CA ALA A 469 -10.97 -8.37 -0.40
C ALA A 469 -11.70 -7.33 0.47
N GLN A 470 -12.07 -6.20 -0.12
CA GLN A 470 -12.71 -5.10 0.59
C GLN A 470 -14.22 -5.36 0.72
N LEU A 471 -14.69 -5.51 1.96
CA LEU A 471 -16.08 -5.86 2.28
C LEU A 471 -16.85 -4.67 2.90
N THR A 472 -18.01 -4.35 2.35
CA THR A 472 -18.95 -3.41 2.99
C THR A 472 -20.40 -3.86 2.81
N VAL A 473 -21.29 -3.45 3.72
CA VAL A 473 -22.73 -3.72 3.60
C VAL A 473 -23.49 -2.41 3.57
N GLN A 474 -24.23 -2.18 2.49
CA GLN A 474 -25.21 -1.12 2.39
C GLN A 474 -26.59 -1.74 2.58
N ASP A 475 -27.31 -1.26 3.60
CA ASP A 475 -28.63 -1.74 4.04
C ASP A 475 -28.65 -3.24 4.37
N ASP A 476 -28.91 -4.09 3.37
CA ASP A 476 -28.93 -5.56 3.45
C ASP A 476 -28.12 -6.24 2.32
N VAL A 477 -27.41 -5.48 1.50
CA VAL A 477 -26.58 -5.97 0.38
C VAL A 477 -25.11 -5.89 0.77
N LEU A 478 -24.44 -7.04 0.78
CA LEU A 478 -22.99 -7.14 0.87
C LEU A 478 -22.39 -6.79 -0.49
N TYR A 479 -21.41 -5.89 -0.47
CA TYR A 479 -20.52 -5.62 -1.60
C TYR A 479 -19.15 -6.21 -1.30
N ILE A 480 -18.61 -6.93 -2.28
CA ILE A 480 -17.27 -7.52 -2.29
C ILE A 480 -16.52 -6.86 -3.43
N TYR A 481 -15.43 -6.16 -3.12
CA TYR A 481 -14.55 -5.55 -4.11
C TYR A 481 -13.14 -6.14 -4.01
N GLY A 482 -12.51 -6.41 -5.16
CA GLY A 482 -11.08 -6.64 -5.28
C GLY A 482 -10.49 -7.70 -4.34
N GLY A 483 -9.30 -7.42 -3.79
CA GLY A 483 -8.48 -8.37 -3.03
C GLY A 483 -7.43 -9.08 -3.88
N THR A 484 -6.79 -10.09 -3.30
CA THR A 484 -5.55 -10.70 -3.82
C THR A 484 -5.64 -12.23 -3.86
N PHE A 485 -4.96 -12.85 -4.83
CA PHE A 485 -4.71 -14.29 -4.93
C PHE A 485 -3.22 -14.51 -5.28
N GLU A 486 -2.57 -15.54 -4.73
CA GLU A 486 -1.17 -15.88 -5.06
C GLU A 486 -1.13 -17.27 -5.73
N LYS A 487 -0.25 -17.47 -6.71
CA LYS A 487 0.03 -18.79 -7.29
C LYS A 487 1.54 -18.91 -7.60
N GLY A 488 2.24 -19.73 -6.83
CA GLY A 488 3.70 -19.70 -6.79
C GLY A 488 4.17 -18.33 -6.30
N ASP A 489 4.95 -17.64 -7.13
CA ASP A 489 5.47 -16.29 -6.86
C ASP A 489 4.68 -15.16 -7.51
N ARG A 490 3.69 -15.49 -8.37
CA ARG A 490 2.84 -14.49 -9.04
C ARG A 490 1.68 -14.07 -8.13
N GLU A 491 1.57 -12.76 -7.91
CA GLU A 491 0.45 -12.12 -7.19
C GLU A 491 -0.58 -11.55 -8.18
N PHE A 492 -1.85 -11.91 -7.99
CA PHE A 492 -2.98 -11.47 -8.82
C PHE A 492 -3.87 -10.54 -7.99
N THR A 493 -3.96 -9.27 -8.39
CA THR A 493 -4.83 -8.27 -7.76
C THR A 493 -6.12 -8.11 -8.57
N PHE A 494 -7.28 -8.17 -7.90
CA PHE A 494 -8.59 -7.98 -8.54
C PHE A 494 -9.14 -6.54 -8.39
N ASP A 495 -10.06 -6.16 -9.28
CA ASP A 495 -10.90 -4.94 -9.22
C ASP A 495 -12.40 -5.21 -9.46
N ASP A 496 -12.79 -6.48 -9.52
CA ASP A 496 -14.17 -6.90 -9.68
C ASP A 496 -15.02 -6.41 -8.49
N LEU A 497 -16.31 -6.23 -8.76
CA LEU A 497 -17.30 -5.76 -7.79
C LEU A 497 -18.53 -6.66 -7.87
N TYR A 498 -18.84 -7.31 -6.75
CA TYR A 498 -20.00 -8.20 -6.59
C TYR A 498 -20.95 -7.68 -5.51
N ALA A 499 -22.24 -7.94 -5.69
CA ALA A 499 -23.29 -7.68 -4.72
C ALA A 499 -24.07 -8.95 -4.36
N ILE A 500 -24.25 -9.21 -3.06
CA ILE A 500 -25.01 -10.35 -2.52
C ILE A 500 -26.06 -9.84 -1.54
N ASP A 501 -27.34 -10.13 -1.80
CA ASP A 501 -28.44 -9.87 -0.86
C ASP A 501 -28.35 -10.83 0.33
N LEU A 502 -28.17 -10.30 1.55
CA LEU A 502 -27.92 -11.10 2.76
C LEU A 502 -29.18 -11.70 3.40
N ASP A 503 -30.37 -11.32 2.94
CA ASP A 503 -31.66 -11.82 3.43
C ASP A 503 -32.27 -12.84 2.44
N LYS A 504 -32.07 -12.66 1.13
CA LYS A 504 -32.47 -13.62 0.08
C LYS A 504 -31.44 -14.71 -0.16
N LEU A 505 -30.15 -14.34 -0.24
CA LEU A 505 -29.03 -15.19 -0.69
C LEU A 505 -29.31 -15.87 -2.05
N ASP A 506 -30.04 -15.19 -2.95
CA ASP A 506 -30.57 -15.76 -4.20
C ASP A 506 -29.61 -15.75 -5.39
N GLY A 507 -28.43 -15.16 -5.22
CA GLY A 507 -27.29 -15.26 -6.13
C GLY A 507 -26.18 -14.26 -5.79
N CYS A 508 -25.14 -14.25 -6.60
CA CYS A 508 -24.08 -13.24 -6.63
C CYS A 508 -24.25 -12.38 -7.88
N LYS A 509 -24.55 -11.09 -7.71
CA LYS A 509 -24.74 -10.12 -8.80
C LYS A 509 -23.39 -9.51 -9.16
N GLU A 510 -22.89 -9.79 -10.35
CA GLU A 510 -21.63 -9.22 -10.84
C GLU A 510 -21.87 -7.82 -11.39
N ILE A 511 -21.50 -6.80 -10.62
CA ILE A 511 -21.57 -5.41 -11.06
C ILE A 511 -20.46 -5.17 -12.08
N PHE A 512 -19.24 -5.59 -11.76
CA PHE A 512 -18.08 -5.43 -12.63
C PHE A 512 -17.12 -6.60 -12.47
N SER A 513 -16.47 -6.98 -13.56
CA SER A 513 -15.34 -7.92 -13.56
C SER A 513 -14.47 -7.63 -14.78
N ARG A 514 -13.15 -7.79 -14.62
CA ARG A 514 -12.17 -7.86 -15.71
C ARG A 514 -11.44 -9.20 -15.60
N PRO A 515 -10.99 -9.78 -16.73
CA PRO A 515 -9.85 -10.69 -16.71
C PRO A 515 -8.69 -9.97 -16.00
N VAL A 516 -7.97 -10.68 -15.13
CA VAL A 516 -6.76 -10.11 -14.53
C VAL A 516 -5.75 -9.94 -15.67
N GLU A 517 -5.16 -8.75 -15.79
CA GLU A 517 -4.12 -8.46 -16.79
C GLU A 517 -2.88 -9.31 -16.47
N ASP A 518 -2.25 -9.88 -17.50
CA ASP A 518 -1.13 -10.81 -17.32
C ASP A 518 0.07 -10.14 -16.62
N TRP A 519 0.78 -10.95 -15.85
CA TRP A 519 2.01 -10.55 -15.16
C TRP A 519 3.04 -10.12 -16.20
N ILE A 520 3.75 -9.01 -15.99
CA ILE A 520 4.90 -8.70 -16.83
C ILE A 520 6.01 -9.63 -16.39
N GLU A 521 6.18 -10.72 -17.13
CA GLU A 521 7.39 -11.55 -17.07
C GLU A 521 8.57 -10.64 -17.40
N SER A 522 9.53 -10.56 -16.47
CA SER A 522 10.79 -9.89 -16.70
C SER A 522 11.60 -10.69 -17.72
N GLU A 523 12.05 -10.05 -18.79
CA GLU A 523 12.88 -10.61 -19.88
C GLU A 523 14.31 -10.99 -19.40
N ASP A 524 14.48 -11.27 -18.10
CA ASP A 524 15.72 -11.57 -17.38
C ASP A 524 15.84 -13.06 -16.98
N GLU A 525 14.88 -13.92 -17.35
CA GLU A 525 14.86 -15.38 -17.07
C GLU A 525 14.72 -16.26 -18.34
N GLU A 526 15.06 -15.75 -19.54
CA GLU A 526 15.30 -16.57 -20.74
C GLU A 526 16.83 -16.63 -21.03
N ASP A 527 17.33 -17.77 -21.54
CA ASP A 527 18.73 -18.10 -21.93
C ASP A 527 19.69 -18.78 -20.89
N GLU A 528 19.21 -19.70 -20.03
CA GLU A 528 20.02 -20.88 -19.60
C GLU A 528 19.19 -22.18 -19.72
N ASP A 529 19.82 -23.27 -20.18
CA ASP A 529 19.34 -24.66 -20.36
C ASP A 529 18.20 -24.97 -21.37
N ASP A 530 18.54 -25.23 -22.64
CA ASP A 530 18.19 -26.48 -23.38
C ASP A 530 18.84 -26.50 -24.80
N ASP A 531 19.86 -27.33 -25.03
CA ASP A 531 20.37 -27.73 -26.37
C ASP A 531 21.43 -28.87 -26.25
N ASP A 532 21.02 -30.14 -26.17
CA ASP A 532 21.76 -31.36 -26.60
C ASP A 532 20.99 -32.65 -26.19
N ASP A 533 20.03 -33.10 -27.01
CA ASP A 533 19.37 -34.41 -26.86
C ASP A 533 18.79 -34.93 -28.22
N GLU A 534 19.66 -35.22 -29.20
CA GLU A 534 19.28 -35.89 -30.47
C GLU A 534 19.79 -37.34 -30.58
N GLU A 535 18.86 -38.27 -30.30
CA GLU A 535 18.62 -39.61 -30.88
C GLU A 535 19.74 -40.70 -30.94
N GLU A 536 19.36 -41.90 -30.46
CA GLU A 536 20.07 -43.17 -30.68
C GLU A 536 19.75 -43.73 -32.09
N GLU A 537 20.74 -44.31 -32.79
CA GLU A 537 20.51 -45.48 -33.66
C GLU A 537 21.78 -46.34 -33.77
N ASP A 538 21.61 -47.65 -33.94
CA ASP A 538 22.67 -48.67 -33.86
C ASP A 538 23.63 -48.70 -35.07
N ASP A 539 24.85 -49.22 -34.85
CA ASP A 539 25.48 -50.14 -35.81
C ASP A 539 26.45 -51.10 -35.08
N GLU A 540 26.53 -52.36 -35.55
CA GLU A 540 27.22 -53.48 -34.88
C GLU A 540 28.72 -53.57 -35.25
N ASP A 541 29.57 -54.07 -34.33
CA ASP A 541 30.60 -55.09 -34.64
C ASP A 541 31.25 -55.66 -33.34
N GLU A 542 31.64 -56.94 -33.36
CA GLU A 542 32.21 -57.70 -32.22
C GLU A 542 33.76 -57.79 -32.26
N ASP A 543 34.35 -58.27 -31.15
CA ASP A 543 35.70 -58.86 -30.98
C ASP A 543 36.99 -58.03 -31.31
N ASP A 544 37.86 -57.85 -30.30
CA ASP A 544 39.04 -58.73 -30.13
C ASP A 544 39.65 -58.59 -28.71
N GLU A 545 40.44 -59.58 -28.28
CA GLU A 545 41.25 -59.56 -27.04
C GLU A 545 42.62 -58.86 -27.27
N GLY A 546 43.25 -58.30 -26.23
CA GLY A 546 44.56 -57.65 -26.39
C GLY A 546 45.28 -57.24 -25.10
N ASP A 547 46.13 -58.12 -24.58
CA ASP A 547 46.99 -57.89 -23.40
C ASP A 547 48.40 -57.33 -23.79
N GLU A 548 49.21 -57.07 -22.75
CA GLU A 548 50.66 -56.76 -22.69
C GLU A 548 51.11 -55.28 -22.57
N ASP A 549 51.83 -55.04 -21.46
CA ASP A 549 52.66 -53.87 -21.19
C ASP A 549 53.79 -53.65 -22.20
N ARG A 550 54.25 -52.38 -22.30
CA ARG A 550 55.70 -52.11 -22.15
C ARG A 550 56.06 -50.67 -21.75
N GLU A 551 57.19 -50.56 -21.05
CA GLU A 551 57.64 -49.35 -20.37
C GLU A 551 58.57 -48.42 -21.20
N HIS A 552 58.86 -47.25 -20.59
CA HIS A 552 60.09 -46.45 -20.70
C HIS A 552 60.35 -45.62 -21.98
N GLY A 553 60.71 -44.34 -21.79
CA GLY A 553 61.36 -43.57 -22.87
C GLY A 553 61.60 -42.06 -22.70
N THR A 554 62.34 -41.62 -21.69
CA THR A 554 63.18 -40.39 -21.68
C THR A 554 62.76 -39.11 -22.43
N ALA A 555 62.50 -38.07 -21.63
CA ALA A 555 62.66 -36.62 -21.89
C ALA A 555 63.58 -36.14 -23.04
N SER A 556 63.24 -35.00 -23.68
CA SER A 556 64.09 -33.79 -23.78
C SER A 556 63.54 -32.69 -24.74
N LEU A 557 63.49 -31.44 -24.23
CA LEU A 557 63.70 -30.15 -24.90
C LEU A 557 63.66 -30.05 -26.45
N GLN A 558 62.88 -29.07 -26.98
CA GLN A 558 63.44 -27.79 -27.49
C GLN A 558 62.36 -26.77 -27.95
N THR A 559 62.77 -25.51 -28.06
CA THR A 559 62.00 -24.40 -28.70
C THR A 559 62.64 -24.04 -30.05
N PRO A 560 62.01 -23.25 -30.95
CA PRO A 560 62.35 -21.82 -30.95
C PRO A 560 61.29 -20.81 -31.46
N SER A 561 61.42 -19.61 -30.90
CA SER A 561 60.80 -18.31 -31.26
C SER A 561 61.02 -17.81 -32.70
N ARG A 562 60.05 -17.03 -33.24
CA ARG A 562 60.26 -15.68 -33.84
C ARG A 562 58.94 -14.99 -34.25
N ARG A 563 58.67 -13.66 -34.23
CA ARG A 563 59.22 -12.40 -33.62
C ARG A 563 59.48 -11.26 -34.64
N LYS A 564 58.93 -10.06 -34.33
CA LYS A 564 58.99 -8.70 -34.98
C LYS A 564 57.89 -8.40 -36.02
N LYS A 565 57.23 -7.22 -36.11
CA LYS A 565 57.39 -5.80 -35.61
C LYS A 565 58.16 -4.83 -36.54
N GLN A 566 57.52 -3.72 -36.95
CA GLN A 566 57.96 -2.29 -36.89
C GLN A 566 56.82 -1.35 -37.41
N LEU A 567 56.43 -0.22 -36.78
CA LEU A 567 57.04 1.15 -36.61
C LEU A 567 56.95 2.02 -37.90
N GLN A 568 56.88 3.37 -37.94
CA GLN A 568 57.02 4.56 -37.02
C GLN A 568 56.38 5.80 -37.77
N VAL A 569 56.13 7.04 -37.27
CA VAL A 569 55.80 7.72 -35.98
C VAL A 569 55.58 9.25 -36.27
N ASP A 570 55.60 10.16 -35.26
CA ASP A 570 55.79 11.65 -35.32
C ASP A 570 54.60 12.57 -35.72
N LYS A 571 54.43 13.82 -35.21
CA LYS A 571 54.95 14.52 -33.99
C LYS A 571 54.28 15.90 -33.72
N ASP A 572 54.39 16.38 -32.46
CA ASP A 572 54.91 17.70 -32.00
C ASP A 572 54.08 18.49 -30.94
N SER A 573 54.63 19.61 -30.43
CA SER A 573 54.51 20.00 -29.00
C SER A 573 54.64 21.52 -28.67
N SER A 574 54.09 21.96 -27.53
CA SER A 574 54.52 23.15 -26.74
C SER A 574 53.75 23.30 -25.40
N ASP A 575 54.29 24.08 -24.44
CA ASP A 575 53.80 24.29 -23.05
C ASP A 575 53.82 25.81 -22.66
N THR A 576 53.56 26.13 -21.37
CA THR A 576 54.00 27.28 -20.52
C THR A 576 52.98 28.38 -20.08
N SER A 577 52.61 28.31 -18.78
CA SER A 577 52.52 29.40 -17.75
C SER A 577 51.56 30.62 -17.81
N SER A 578 50.92 30.93 -16.66
CA SER A 578 51.06 32.20 -15.89
C SER A 578 50.30 32.15 -14.53
N GLU A 579 50.46 33.16 -13.65
CA GLU A 579 50.25 33.07 -12.19
C GLU A 579 49.26 34.09 -11.55
N ALA A 580 48.50 33.63 -10.55
CA ALA A 580 48.17 34.31 -9.27
C ALA A 580 47.28 35.63 -9.29
N PRO A 581 47.02 36.35 -8.15
CA PRO A 581 45.63 36.67 -7.75
C PRO A 581 45.34 38.16 -7.40
N SER A 582 44.08 38.49 -7.05
CA SER A 582 43.71 39.77 -6.39
C SER A 582 42.37 39.68 -5.63
N THR A 583 42.03 40.70 -4.82
CA THR A 583 41.12 40.59 -3.65
C THR A 583 40.10 41.75 -3.52
N SER A 584 39.10 41.54 -2.64
CA SER A 584 38.25 42.51 -1.91
C SER A 584 37.29 43.47 -2.65
N THR A 585 36.00 43.41 -2.29
CA THR A 585 35.27 44.44 -1.52
C THR A 585 33.94 43.87 -0.94
N GLU A 586 33.25 44.61 -0.06
CA GLU A 586 32.32 44.08 0.99
C GLU A 586 30.86 44.63 0.92
N GLU A 587 30.04 44.26 1.93
CA GLU A 587 28.66 44.74 2.26
C GLU A 587 27.53 44.29 1.28
N GLU A 588 26.29 43.91 1.64
CA GLU A 588 25.47 43.71 2.88
C GLU A 588 24.35 42.68 2.46
N ASP A 589 23.62 41.89 3.27
CA ASP A 589 23.47 41.62 4.71
C ASP A 589 23.03 40.11 4.89
N THR A 590 22.21 39.74 5.88
CA THR A 590 22.03 38.38 6.44
C THR A 590 20.65 37.70 6.23
N GLU A 591 20.65 36.37 6.05
CA GLU A 591 19.78 35.43 6.78
C GLU A 591 20.48 34.04 6.85
N THR A 592 20.22 33.23 7.88
CA THR A 592 21.17 32.18 8.32
C THR A 592 20.83 30.74 7.89
N THR A 593 21.73 30.13 7.12
CA THR A 593 21.97 28.67 7.09
C THR A 593 23.46 28.41 7.25
N ALA A 594 23.86 27.52 8.17
CA ALA A 594 25.26 27.20 8.41
C ALA A 594 25.81 26.32 7.28
N THR A 595 26.42 26.94 6.27
CA THR A 595 27.24 26.23 5.28
C THR A 595 28.59 25.91 5.90
N SER A 596 28.87 24.63 6.16
CA SER A 596 30.25 24.19 6.37
C SER A 596 31.08 24.53 5.13
N VAL A 597 32.30 25.02 5.36
CA VAL A 597 33.21 25.37 4.27
C VAL A 597 33.81 24.06 3.76
N ASP A 598 33.37 23.62 2.58
CA ASP A 598 33.91 22.43 1.92
C ASP A 598 35.41 22.59 1.69
N ASP A 599 36.20 21.90 2.52
CA ASP A 599 37.66 21.89 2.45
C ASP A 599 38.21 20.77 1.56
N GLY A 600 37.33 20.05 0.85
CA GLY A 600 37.69 18.94 -0.05
C GLY A 600 38.29 17.73 0.67
N LEU A 601 38.17 17.66 2.00
CA LEU A 601 38.65 16.55 2.82
C LEU A 601 37.50 15.59 3.19
N PRO A 602 37.75 14.28 3.30
CA PRO A 602 36.71 13.31 3.66
C PRO A 602 36.08 13.65 5.01
N HIS A 603 34.77 13.90 5.02
CA HIS A 603 34.04 14.33 6.22
C HIS A 603 33.44 13.14 7.01
N PRO A 604 33.47 13.19 8.36
CA PRO A 604 32.70 12.30 9.22
C PRO A 604 31.20 12.26 8.90
N ARG A 605 30.51 11.19 9.28
CA ARG A 605 29.04 11.13 9.26
C ARG A 605 28.47 11.09 10.70
N PRO A 606 27.28 11.65 10.95
CA PRO A 606 26.54 11.43 12.19
C PRO A 606 26.39 9.94 12.52
N PHE A 607 26.60 9.59 13.79
CA PHE A 607 26.57 8.25 14.37
C PHE A 607 27.62 7.26 13.82
N GLU A 608 28.55 7.70 12.96
CA GLU A 608 29.69 6.89 12.51
C GLU A 608 30.69 6.71 13.67
N SER A 609 31.41 5.59 13.74
CA SER A 609 32.56 5.49 14.65
C SER A 609 33.84 5.95 13.96
N ARG A 610 34.79 6.50 14.72
CA ARG A 610 36.11 6.91 14.20
C ARG A 610 36.84 5.80 13.44
N ARG A 611 36.59 4.53 13.80
CA ARG A 611 37.16 3.38 13.10
C ARG A 611 36.55 3.23 11.70
N ASP A 612 35.24 3.39 11.60
CA ASP A 612 34.47 3.09 10.40
C ASP A 612 34.59 4.24 9.40
N PHE A 613 34.64 5.48 9.90
CA PHE A 613 35.08 6.66 9.15
C PHE A 613 36.42 6.42 8.46
N PHE A 614 37.45 5.97 9.19
CA PHE A 614 38.74 5.68 8.58
C PHE A 614 38.70 4.46 7.65
N VAL A 615 37.92 3.42 7.95
CA VAL A 615 37.78 2.27 7.03
C VAL A 615 37.18 2.73 5.69
N ARG A 616 36.14 3.57 5.72
CA ARG A 616 35.50 4.17 4.54
C ARG A 616 36.45 5.09 3.77
N THR A 617 37.16 5.98 4.46
CA THR A 617 37.97 7.07 3.86
C THR A 617 39.46 6.75 3.74
N SER A 618 39.88 5.53 4.12
CA SER A 618 41.29 5.10 4.22
C SER A 618 42.08 5.32 2.93
N ASN A 619 41.46 5.18 1.77
CA ASN A 619 42.13 5.34 0.48
C ASN A 619 42.30 6.82 0.13
N GLU A 620 41.25 7.62 0.33
CA GLU A 620 41.25 9.08 0.13
C GLU A 620 42.31 9.75 1.00
N TRP A 621 42.37 9.42 2.31
CA TRP A 621 43.41 9.94 3.21
C TRP A 621 44.83 9.51 2.83
N GLN A 622 45.00 8.31 2.27
CA GLN A 622 46.29 7.89 1.74
C GLN A 622 46.66 8.68 0.48
N GLU A 623 45.73 8.95 -0.45
CA GLU A 623 46.01 9.76 -1.64
C GLU A 623 46.29 11.24 -1.30
N ILE A 624 45.56 11.81 -0.34
CA ILE A 624 45.80 13.16 0.22
C ILE A 624 47.20 13.22 0.86
N LEU A 625 47.58 12.23 1.67
CA LEU A 625 48.93 12.14 2.25
C LEU A 625 50.02 11.98 1.18
N MET A 626 49.84 11.06 0.23
CA MET A 626 50.78 10.81 -0.88
C MET A 626 50.98 12.08 -1.72
N THR A 627 49.91 12.85 -1.94
CA THR A 627 49.95 14.16 -2.61
C THR A 627 50.69 15.18 -1.75
N SER A 628 50.33 15.34 -0.47
CA SER A 628 51.02 16.25 0.47
C SER A 628 52.53 15.99 0.56
N LEU A 629 52.94 14.71 0.55
CA LEU A 629 54.35 14.30 0.52
C LEU A 629 55.04 14.68 -0.79
N ARG A 630 54.41 14.42 -1.95
CA ARG A 630 54.93 14.84 -3.27
C ARG A 630 55.09 16.36 -3.37
N TRP A 631 54.13 17.14 -2.88
CA TRP A 631 54.22 18.60 -2.79
C TRP A 631 55.34 19.07 -1.83
N LYS A 632 55.62 18.31 -0.75
CA LYS A 632 56.77 18.51 0.14
C LYS A 632 58.08 17.93 -0.43
N ASN A 633 58.10 17.55 -1.71
CA ASN A 633 59.22 16.99 -2.47
C ASN A 633 59.81 15.69 -1.88
N ILE A 634 58.98 14.92 -1.14
CA ILE A 634 59.29 13.59 -0.61
C ILE A 634 58.62 12.57 -1.53
N GLN A 635 59.39 11.67 -2.15
CA GLN A 635 58.82 10.59 -2.95
C GLN A 635 58.12 9.57 -2.03
N PRO A 636 56.78 9.38 -2.12
CA PRO A 636 56.08 8.50 -1.20
C PRO A 636 56.47 7.03 -1.37
N GLU A 637 56.93 6.66 -2.57
CA GLU A 637 57.48 5.34 -2.91
C GLU A 637 58.72 4.94 -2.06
N THR A 638 59.30 5.85 -1.26
CA THR A 638 60.37 5.53 -0.30
C THR A 638 59.87 5.17 1.10
N LEU A 639 58.56 5.31 1.39
CA LEU A 639 57.94 4.92 2.66
C LEU A 639 57.31 3.53 2.54
N ALA A 640 57.26 2.78 3.64
CA ALA A 640 56.52 1.52 3.64
C ALA A 640 55.00 1.77 3.62
N VAL A 641 54.24 0.91 2.94
CA VAL A 641 52.76 0.98 2.88
C VAL A 641 52.12 1.04 4.28
N LYS A 642 52.73 0.40 5.27
CA LYS A 642 52.29 0.46 6.67
C LYS A 642 52.49 1.85 7.31
N GLU A 643 53.55 2.56 6.96
CA GLU A 643 53.84 3.92 7.47
C GLU A 643 52.93 4.95 6.80
N ILE A 644 52.66 4.78 5.49
CA ILE A 644 51.69 5.59 4.74
C ILE A 644 50.30 5.42 5.36
N LYS A 645 49.84 4.18 5.59
CA LYS A 645 48.53 3.93 6.20
C LYS A 645 48.44 4.40 7.67
N ALA A 646 49.54 4.34 8.43
CA ALA A 646 49.59 4.87 9.80
C ALA A 646 49.45 6.41 9.83
N ARG A 647 50.20 7.13 8.98
CA ARG A 647 50.09 8.60 8.89
C ARG A 647 48.76 9.08 8.29
N ALA A 648 48.15 8.29 7.41
CA ALA A 648 46.80 8.55 6.91
C ALA A 648 45.75 8.38 8.02
N PHE A 649 45.93 7.42 8.94
CA PHE A 649 45.10 7.28 10.13
C PHE A 649 45.23 8.48 11.07
N GLU A 650 46.46 8.94 11.34
CA GLU A 650 46.74 10.13 12.15
C GLU A 650 46.05 11.40 11.60
N LEU A 651 46.14 11.64 10.29
CA LEU A 651 45.43 12.76 9.63
C LEU A 651 43.90 12.63 9.69
N SER A 652 43.37 11.42 9.53
CA SER A 652 41.93 11.18 9.68
C SER A 652 41.45 11.37 11.13
N GLU A 653 42.29 11.10 12.12
CA GLU A 653 41.97 11.31 13.53
C GLU A 653 41.93 12.80 13.89
N GLU A 654 42.81 13.63 13.32
CA GLU A 654 42.79 15.09 13.46
C GLU A 654 41.47 15.67 12.92
N LYS A 655 41.14 15.41 11.65
CA LYS A 655 39.87 15.86 11.02
C LYS A 655 38.62 15.30 11.72
N TRP A 656 38.68 14.07 12.26
CA TRP A 656 37.59 13.49 13.04
C TRP A 656 37.29 14.30 14.30
N TRP A 657 38.32 14.72 15.03
CA TRP A 657 38.15 15.53 16.25
C TRP A 657 37.74 16.97 15.94
N ASP A 658 38.34 17.61 14.94
CA ASP A 658 38.01 18.98 14.52
C ASP A 658 36.53 19.11 14.12
N SER A 659 35.97 18.09 13.45
CA SER A 659 34.57 18.09 13.00
C SER A 659 33.58 17.62 14.07
N ARG A 660 34.05 17.19 15.26
CA ARG A 660 33.22 16.41 16.20
C ARG A 660 32.14 17.24 16.90
N GLU A 661 32.36 18.53 17.12
CA GLU A 661 31.36 19.42 17.74
C GLU A 661 30.16 19.66 16.80
N GLU A 662 30.42 19.96 15.53
CA GLU A 662 29.42 20.10 14.47
C GLU A 662 28.63 18.78 14.26
N ILE A 663 29.35 17.65 14.16
CA ILE A 663 28.72 16.34 13.98
C ILE A 663 27.90 15.92 15.21
N THR A 664 28.30 16.29 16.44
CA THR A 664 27.49 16.00 17.63
C THR A 664 26.22 16.86 17.66
N ALA A 665 26.26 18.11 17.19
CA ALA A 665 25.06 18.93 17.05
C ALA A 665 24.09 18.35 16.01
N LEU A 666 24.60 17.82 14.89
CA LEU A 666 23.81 17.11 13.88
C LEU A 666 23.25 15.77 14.40
N GLU A 667 24.00 15.05 15.25
CA GLU A 667 23.49 13.86 15.95
C GLU A 667 22.37 14.20 16.94
N GLU A 668 22.48 15.29 17.71
CA GLU A 668 21.42 15.75 18.62
C GLU A 668 20.16 16.20 17.84
N GLU A 669 20.30 16.87 16.70
CA GLU A 669 19.19 17.22 15.81
C GLU A 669 18.53 15.97 15.19
N GLN A 670 19.33 15.00 14.76
CA GLN A 670 18.83 13.74 14.19
C GLN A 670 18.20 12.82 15.23
N GLU A 671 18.70 12.77 16.47
CA GLU A 671 18.03 12.06 17.57
C GLU A 671 16.72 12.76 17.98
N ALA A 672 16.67 14.10 17.96
CA ALA A 672 15.42 14.84 18.13
C ALA A 672 14.41 14.62 16.99
N ALA A 673 14.88 14.35 15.77
CA ALA A 673 14.04 13.89 14.66
C ALA A 673 13.55 12.43 14.88
N GLY A 674 14.41 11.56 15.43
CA GLY A 674 14.13 10.16 15.79
C GLY A 674 15.07 9.12 15.18
N ILE A 675 16.22 9.54 14.63
CA ILE A 675 17.26 8.69 14.05
C ILE A 675 18.32 8.41 15.13
N GLN A 676 18.72 7.15 15.32
CA GLN A 676 19.66 6.75 16.39
C GLN A 676 20.86 5.91 15.94
N GLU A 677 20.88 5.39 14.70
CA GLU A 677 22.00 4.59 14.17
C GLU A 677 21.96 4.57 12.63
N VAL A 678 23.12 4.68 11.97
CA VAL A 678 23.25 4.64 10.50
C VAL A 678 24.25 3.54 10.11
N VAL A 679 23.76 2.33 9.91
CA VAL A 679 24.59 1.17 9.51
C VAL A 679 24.83 1.17 8.00
N SER A 680 26.10 1.21 7.58
CA SER A 680 26.44 1.18 6.14
C SER A 680 26.31 -0.23 5.53
N LEU A 681 25.87 -0.31 4.28
CA LEU A 681 25.59 -1.56 3.56
C LEU A 681 26.83 -2.43 3.27
N ALA A 682 28.05 -1.90 3.44
CA ALA A 682 29.29 -2.53 2.97
C ALA A 682 29.66 -3.85 3.68
N GLU A 683 29.16 -4.11 4.89
CA GLU A 683 29.45 -5.36 5.63
C GLU A 683 28.53 -6.54 5.26
N ARG A 684 27.64 -6.39 4.27
CA ARG A 684 26.56 -7.38 3.97
C ARG A 684 26.90 -8.40 2.86
N GLY A 685 28.05 -8.27 2.22
CA GLY A 685 28.50 -9.13 1.11
C GLY A 685 29.04 -10.50 1.56
N ASP A 686 28.13 -11.42 1.86
CA ASP A 686 28.31 -12.90 1.78
C ASP A 686 27.05 -13.70 2.24
N ALA A 687 25.91 -13.04 2.44
CA ALA A 687 24.66 -13.68 2.91
C ALA A 687 23.40 -13.28 2.12
N SER A 688 23.54 -12.60 0.98
CA SER A 688 22.45 -12.14 0.10
C SER A 688 21.95 -13.26 -0.83
N GLY A 689 21.43 -14.33 -0.23
CA GLY A 689 20.82 -15.48 -0.93
C GLY A 689 19.39 -15.75 -0.49
N VAL A 690 18.64 -14.70 -0.10
CA VAL A 690 17.23 -14.78 0.32
C VAL A 690 16.48 -13.53 -0.16
N GLY A 691 16.15 -13.48 -1.45
CA GLY A 691 15.31 -12.44 -2.07
C GLY A 691 13.82 -12.54 -1.69
N GLY A 692 13.51 -12.89 -0.45
CA GLY A 692 12.16 -13.16 0.02
C GLY A 692 11.39 -11.89 0.38
N GLY A 693 10.74 -11.28 -0.61
CA GLY A 693 9.82 -10.14 -0.41
C GLY A 693 8.78 -10.41 0.70
N ALA A 694 8.50 -9.41 1.53
CA ALA A 694 7.70 -9.58 2.74
C ALA A 694 6.19 -9.68 2.46
N ARG A 695 5.73 -10.79 1.83
CA ARG A 695 4.31 -11.03 1.48
C ARG A 695 3.36 -10.68 2.64
N ARG A 696 2.52 -9.66 2.41
CA ARG A 696 1.69 -8.97 3.42
C ARG A 696 0.35 -9.68 3.68
N ARG A 697 0.37 -10.72 4.52
CA ARG A 697 -0.81 -11.53 4.90
C ARG A 697 -1.55 -11.02 6.15
#